data_AF-A0A0Q4S8G9-F1
#
_entry.id   AF-A0A0Q4S8G9-F1
#
_cell.length_a   1.000
_cell.length_b   1.000
_cell.length_c   1.000
_cell.angle_alpha   90.00
_cell.angle_beta   90.00
_cell.angle_gamma   90.00
#
_symmetry.space_group_name_H-M   'P 1'
#
loop_
_entity.id
_entity.type
_entity.pdbx_description
1 polymer ?
#
loop_
_entity_poly.entity_id
_entity_poly.type
_entity_poly.pdbx_seq_one_letter_code
_entity_poly.pdbx_strand_id
1 'polypeptide(L)'
;MKNLLGLLLLLCLLPNCLFSQNSFSKLEKTTTFFSGNEDLKKENIEYFYLQVPENWEKPEGKKIKIAVAVLKSLSKDNSNPNPVLYIEGGPGAGGTESIGNWVKHAVRENSDIVFVDVRGTGNCLPKFCPELGEKFLEILAKNQSSTLDEQQKTIAAMSCRQNLLNQNIDLTSYNSASIAKDLNALKIALKYTNWNVYGLSYGTYSAQVYASLFPLDIKTLILDSSISDIKEYYNHNTSNYMSSLKKVFDQCKNDPDCNQKYPNLEGTYFKIIEDLTKKPFTVNVKKKIISTGKFTYNAEDFKIAIQQSLYRKKLIEVLPLLITEFDKRNSNTLSALVASFAGSLGLDYGVYYCMSCNEAIPNNSISEFNNDALKFPKLKGGLSFYKSDFFVCDKWNSGLKTSQTVNDLSGLSDLQAQVLVFSGEFDPITPNSNGKSTVEKFKNGFLVNAPVFGHCPSLSKIGSKILTDFIKNPKKQLDVKDFESNAKVRFITNVIVSGGVSNFANSLNEFDLLFFLPLFLAAAILLISFLFFIYKIFKNEKISVYDKVLRYLIIINSLLGLLLIFGFVYAINSTVQDNFYILAFGLPASFDFLFMAQWVFIALTIISLVFFAFTIKSLSNASIMGTILFSLFVICVYFYYWGFFA
;
A
#
# COMPACT_ATOMS: atom_id res chain seq x y z
N MET A 1 62.38 31.38 34.37
CA MET A 1 62.26 31.23 32.89
C MET A 1 61.98 29.80 32.39
N LYS A 2 62.17 28.73 33.17
CA LYS A 2 61.82 27.36 32.72
C LYS A 2 60.33 26.98 32.86
N ASN A 3 59.57 27.64 33.74
CA ASN A 3 58.14 27.35 33.94
C ASN A 3 57.19 28.17 33.04
N LEU A 4 57.68 29.18 32.32
CA LEU A 4 56.88 29.95 31.36
C LEU A 4 56.88 29.31 29.97
N LEU A 5 57.95 28.58 29.62
CA LEU A 5 58.08 27.86 28.34
C LEU A 5 57.21 26.60 28.29
N GLY A 6 57.01 25.92 29.44
CA GLY A 6 56.14 24.75 29.54
C GLY A 6 54.65 25.07 29.43
N LEU A 7 54.22 26.26 29.86
CA LEU A 7 52.83 26.70 29.74
C LEU A 7 52.49 27.12 28.29
N LEU A 8 53.46 27.69 27.56
CA LEU A 8 53.29 28.04 26.14
C LEU A 8 53.26 26.79 25.23
N LEU A 9 54.01 25.73 25.57
CA LEU A 9 54.00 24.46 24.83
C LEU A 9 52.74 23.62 25.07
N LEU A 10 52.08 23.74 26.22
CA LEU A 10 50.78 23.08 26.47
C LEU A 10 49.60 23.74 25.75
N LEU A 11 49.69 25.04 25.43
CA LEU A 11 48.69 25.77 24.65
C LEU A 11 48.78 25.48 23.13
N CYS A 12 49.88 24.89 22.66
CA CYS A 12 50.05 24.49 21.26
C CYS A 12 49.67 23.03 20.95
N LEU A 13 49.26 22.24 21.96
CA LEU A 13 48.87 20.82 21.82
C LEU A 13 47.38 20.56 22.10
N LEU A 14 46.56 21.61 22.25
CA LEU A 14 45.11 21.49 22.17
C LEU A 14 44.69 21.61 20.70
N PRO A 15 43.89 20.67 20.19
CA PRO A 15 43.71 20.46 18.77
C PRO A 15 42.99 21.66 18.14
N ASN A 16 43.62 22.25 17.12
CA ASN A 16 42.90 22.94 16.06
C ASN A 16 42.11 21.92 15.22
N CYS A 17 41.14 21.26 15.84
CA CYS A 17 39.97 20.69 15.17
C CYS A 17 38.74 21.53 15.52
N LEU A 18 38.89 22.85 15.51
CA LEU A 18 37.79 23.70 15.06
C LEU A 18 37.72 23.53 13.54
N PHE A 19 37.20 22.38 13.09
CA PHE A 19 36.56 22.36 11.78
C PHE A 19 35.50 23.46 11.85
N SER A 20 35.73 24.52 11.09
CA SER A 20 34.67 25.44 10.70
C SER A 20 33.48 24.58 10.28
N GLN A 21 32.45 24.54 11.12
CA GLN A 21 31.14 23.97 10.77
C GLN A 21 30.51 24.92 9.76
N ASN A 22 31.08 25.02 8.56
CA ASN A 22 30.30 25.38 7.41
C ASN A 22 29.28 24.24 7.27
N SER A 23 28.06 24.44 7.76
CA SER A 23 27.01 23.45 7.62
C SER A 23 26.76 23.27 6.12
N PHE A 24 27.29 22.18 5.55
CA PHE A 24 27.11 21.85 4.12
C PHE A 24 25.65 21.58 3.76
N SER A 25 24.77 21.61 4.76
CA SER A 25 23.33 21.53 4.67
C SER A 25 22.62 22.83 5.05
N LYS A 26 21.51 23.13 4.37
CA LYS A 26 20.63 24.26 4.68
C LYS A 26 19.18 23.78 4.71
N LEU A 27 18.45 24.10 5.79
CA LEU A 27 17.04 23.77 5.91
C LEU A 27 16.17 24.96 5.45
N GLU A 28 15.36 24.76 4.42
CA GLU A 28 14.50 25.78 3.84
C GLU A 28 13.04 25.40 4.03
N LYS A 29 12.26 26.26 4.69
CA LYS A 29 10.82 26.02 4.89
C LYS A 29 10.07 26.15 3.56
N THR A 30 9.12 25.26 3.32
CA THR A 30 8.15 25.32 2.22
C THR A 30 6.72 25.27 2.76
N THR A 31 5.73 25.56 1.92
CA THR A 31 4.32 25.62 2.34
C THR A 31 3.71 24.24 2.52
N THR A 32 3.85 23.36 1.52
CA THR A 32 3.35 21.98 1.54
C THR A 32 3.89 21.20 0.34
N PHE A 33 3.95 19.87 0.46
CA PHE A 33 4.12 18.96 -0.70
C PHE A 33 2.78 18.45 -1.26
N PHE A 34 1.68 18.60 -0.52
CA PHE A 34 0.37 18.01 -0.81
C PHE A 34 -0.71 19.09 -0.88
N SER A 35 -0.61 20.01 -1.84
CA SER A 35 -1.52 21.17 -1.97
C SER A 35 -3.00 20.80 -2.16
N GLY A 36 -3.29 19.60 -2.67
CA GLY A 36 -4.64 19.07 -2.88
C GLY A 36 -5.22 18.25 -1.72
N ASN A 37 -4.48 18.01 -0.63
CA ASN A 37 -4.96 17.18 0.49
C ASN A 37 -5.53 18.04 1.63
N GLU A 38 -6.85 18.20 1.67
CA GLU A 38 -7.55 19.04 2.66
C GLU A 38 -7.42 18.53 4.10
N ASP A 39 -7.21 17.22 4.30
CA ASP A 39 -7.07 16.66 5.65
C ASP A 39 -5.71 17.01 6.25
N LEU A 40 -4.64 16.92 5.45
CA LEU A 40 -3.30 17.33 5.90
C LEU A 40 -3.19 18.84 6.15
N LYS A 41 -4.01 19.67 5.50
CA LYS A 41 -4.06 21.13 5.76
C LYS A 41 -4.58 21.48 7.15
N LYS A 42 -5.35 20.59 7.79
CA LYS A 42 -5.90 20.80 9.14
C LYS A 42 -4.87 20.46 10.24
N GLU A 43 -3.79 19.78 9.87
CA GLU A 43 -2.80 19.27 10.80
C GLU A 43 -1.63 20.24 10.97
N ASN A 44 -1.01 20.24 12.15
CA ASN A 44 0.21 21.00 12.41
C ASN A 44 1.42 20.26 11.81
N ILE A 45 1.77 20.60 10.57
CA ILE A 45 2.87 20.00 9.82
C ILE A 45 3.82 21.11 9.35
N GLU A 46 5.11 20.92 9.59
CA GLU A 46 6.15 21.77 9.05
C GLU A 46 6.84 21.08 7.87
N TYR A 47 6.86 21.71 6.71
CA TYR A 47 7.49 21.18 5.51
C TYR A 47 8.81 21.91 5.22
N PHE A 48 9.83 21.14 4.87
CA PHE A 48 11.16 21.66 4.57
C PHE A 48 11.79 20.97 3.37
N TYR A 49 12.62 21.72 2.65
CA TYR A 49 13.69 21.16 1.85
C TYR A 49 15.00 21.25 2.63
N LEU A 50 15.63 20.11 2.90
CA LEU A 50 17.01 20.07 3.34
C LEU A 50 17.91 20.04 2.10
N GLN A 51 18.65 21.11 1.86
CA GLN A 51 19.70 21.12 0.85
C GLN A 51 20.94 20.39 1.37
N VAL A 52 21.49 19.46 0.59
CA VAL A 52 22.71 18.68 0.91
C VAL A 52 23.55 18.50 -0.35
N PRO A 53 24.87 18.21 -0.25
CA PRO A 53 25.63 17.78 -1.41
C PRO A 53 25.04 16.49 -2.01
N GLU A 54 24.94 16.44 -3.34
CA GLU A 54 24.60 15.20 -4.06
C GLU A 54 25.63 14.12 -3.72
N ASN A 55 26.91 14.46 -3.84
CA ASN A 55 28.01 13.59 -3.50
C ASN A 55 28.69 14.08 -2.22
N TRP A 56 28.60 13.31 -1.13
CA TRP A 56 29.19 13.68 0.16
C TRP A 56 30.72 13.70 0.17
N GLU A 57 31.39 13.08 -0.82
CA GLU A 57 32.84 13.20 -1.03
C GLU A 57 33.22 14.48 -1.80
N LYS A 58 32.23 15.20 -2.33
CA LYS A 58 32.37 16.51 -3.00
C LYS A 58 31.40 17.52 -2.36
N PRO A 59 31.63 17.92 -1.10
CA PRO A 59 30.68 18.73 -0.32
C PRO A 59 30.39 20.12 -0.91
N GLU A 60 31.28 20.65 -1.74
CA GLU A 60 31.11 21.92 -2.48
C GLU A 60 30.48 21.74 -3.88
N GLY A 61 30.19 20.49 -4.27
CA GLY A 61 29.61 20.16 -5.57
C GLY A 61 28.11 20.46 -5.66
N LYS A 62 27.47 19.84 -6.67
CA LYS A 62 26.02 19.95 -6.93
C LYS A 62 25.22 19.63 -5.66
N LYS A 63 24.21 20.46 -5.39
CA LYS A 63 23.29 20.30 -4.26
C LYS A 63 21.97 19.69 -4.73
N ILE A 64 21.37 18.87 -3.88
CA ILE A 64 20.02 18.31 -4.05
C ILE A 64 19.13 18.77 -2.90
N LYS A 65 17.81 18.67 -3.09
CA LYS A 65 16.80 19.02 -2.07
C LYS A 65 16.10 17.75 -1.59
N ILE A 66 16.29 17.44 -0.32
CA ILE A 66 15.63 16.35 0.39
C ILE A 66 14.32 16.89 0.95
N ALA A 67 13.19 16.25 0.63
CA ALA A 67 11.89 16.66 1.14
C ALA A 67 11.67 16.08 2.54
N VAL A 68 11.26 16.94 3.47
CA VAL A 68 11.05 16.59 4.87
C VAL A 68 9.73 17.17 5.36
N ALA A 69 8.95 16.36 6.06
CA ALA A 69 7.76 16.81 6.76
C ALA A 69 7.88 16.45 8.25
N VAL A 70 7.66 17.42 9.13
CA VAL A 70 7.62 17.22 10.57
C VAL A 70 6.16 17.36 11.02
N LEU A 71 5.53 16.23 11.27
CA LEU A 71 4.21 16.17 11.88
C LEU A 71 4.35 16.41 13.37
N LYS A 72 3.89 17.57 13.85
CA LYS A 72 4.11 17.97 15.24
C LYS A 72 3.34 17.09 16.22
N SER A 73 3.94 16.91 17.39
CA SER A 73 3.29 16.30 18.53
C SER A 73 1.97 17.00 18.88
N LEU A 74 1.01 16.23 19.41
CA LEU A 74 -0.23 16.77 19.97
C LEU A 74 -0.06 17.37 21.37
N SER A 75 1.06 17.08 22.05
CA SER A 75 1.39 17.66 23.35
C SER A 75 1.54 19.18 23.25
N LYS A 76 1.07 19.89 24.29
CA LYS A 76 1.29 21.34 24.42
C LYS A 76 2.70 21.66 24.95
N ASP A 77 3.36 20.67 25.57
CA ASP A 77 4.73 20.81 26.05
C ASP A 77 5.70 20.43 24.94
N ASN A 78 6.32 21.45 24.35
CA ASN A 78 7.31 21.32 23.27
C ASN A 78 8.76 21.29 23.78
N SER A 79 8.99 21.19 25.09
CA SER A 79 10.33 21.27 25.67
C SER A 79 11.23 20.07 25.29
N ASN A 80 10.65 18.91 25.00
CA ASN A 80 11.38 17.74 24.49
C ASN A 80 10.47 16.81 23.66
N PRO A 81 10.35 17.03 22.35
CA PRO A 81 9.33 16.39 21.51
C PRO A 81 9.63 14.94 21.13
N ASN A 82 10.55 14.24 21.81
CA ASN A 82 10.89 12.82 21.63
C ASN A 82 10.80 12.34 20.15
N PRO A 83 11.58 12.93 19.23
CA PRO A 83 11.39 12.79 17.79
C PRO A 83 11.47 11.35 17.30
N VAL A 84 10.65 11.02 16.29
CA VAL A 84 10.66 9.73 15.59
C VAL A 84 11.01 9.98 14.13
N LEU A 85 12.13 9.44 13.66
CA LEU A 85 12.51 9.45 12.26
C LEU A 85 11.89 8.26 11.55
N TYR A 86 11.08 8.52 10.53
CA TYR A 86 10.45 7.50 9.69
C TYR A 86 11.22 7.34 8.37
N ILE A 87 11.75 6.14 8.13
CA ILE A 87 12.47 5.77 6.91
C ILE A 87 11.67 4.72 6.17
N GLU A 88 11.08 5.13 5.04
CA GLU A 88 10.29 4.25 4.18
C GLU A 88 11.17 3.27 3.40
N GLY A 89 10.55 2.19 2.92
CA GLY A 89 11.20 1.15 2.14
C GLY A 89 11.11 1.30 0.63
N GLY A 90 10.88 0.17 -0.04
CA GLY A 90 10.90 0.02 -1.50
C GLY A 90 12.14 -0.76 -1.96
N PRO A 91 13.29 -0.11 -2.28
CA PRO A 91 13.56 1.32 -2.21
C PRO A 91 12.72 2.13 -3.21
N GLY A 92 12.76 3.45 -3.14
CA GLY A 92 12.02 4.29 -4.09
C GLY A 92 10.60 4.68 -3.64
N ALA A 93 10.17 4.34 -2.42
CA ALA A 93 8.95 4.88 -1.85
C ALA A 93 9.23 6.18 -1.08
N GLY A 94 8.35 7.18 -1.22
CA GLY A 94 8.49 8.48 -0.55
C GLY A 94 7.98 8.44 0.89
N GLY A 95 8.84 8.70 1.88
CA GLY A 95 8.43 8.69 3.29
C GLY A 95 7.39 9.74 3.65
N THR A 96 7.34 10.88 2.96
CA THR A 96 6.32 11.92 3.17
C THR A 96 4.92 11.49 2.75
N GLU A 97 4.78 10.47 1.91
CA GLU A 97 3.48 9.92 1.52
C GLU A 97 2.79 9.18 2.68
N SER A 98 3.56 8.77 3.68
CA SER A 98 3.07 8.04 4.85
C SER A 98 2.50 8.92 5.96
N ILE A 99 2.52 10.26 5.84
CA ILE A 99 2.02 11.19 6.88
C ILE A 99 0.59 10.84 7.34
N GLY A 100 -0.30 10.51 6.40
CA GLY A 100 -1.71 10.21 6.70
C GLY A 100 -1.88 9.07 7.71
N ASN A 101 -0.99 8.08 7.69
CA ASN A 101 -1.02 6.93 8.61
C ASN A 101 -0.69 7.32 10.06
N TRP A 102 -0.06 8.48 10.27
CA TRP A 102 0.44 8.93 11.57
C TRP A 102 -0.37 10.03 12.22
N VAL A 103 -1.28 10.67 11.47
CA VAL A 103 -2.13 11.76 11.98
C VAL A 103 -2.83 11.38 13.28
N LYS A 104 -3.36 10.15 13.37
CA LYS A 104 -4.06 9.62 14.56
C LYS A 104 -3.26 8.58 15.33
N HIS A 105 -1.96 8.43 15.04
CA HIS A 105 -1.14 7.39 15.65
C HIS A 105 -0.74 7.79 17.07
N ALA A 106 -0.84 6.86 18.03
CA ALA A 106 -0.64 7.16 19.46
C ALA A 106 0.76 7.70 19.79
N VAL A 107 1.79 7.29 19.03
CA VAL A 107 3.14 7.89 19.14
C VAL A 107 3.12 9.42 19.00
N ARG A 108 2.27 9.99 18.12
CA ARG A 108 2.16 11.44 17.90
C ARG A 108 1.70 12.20 19.15
N GLU A 109 1.07 11.53 20.12
CA GLU A 109 0.64 12.16 21.37
C GLU A 109 1.79 12.91 22.05
N ASN A 110 3.01 12.37 22.00
CA ASN A 110 4.19 12.92 22.68
C ASN A 110 5.44 13.02 21.79
N SER A 111 5.32 12.72 20.49
CA SER A 111 6.44 12.71 19.57
C SER A 111 6.19 13.55 18.32
N ASP A 112 7.17 14.36 17.94
CA ASP A 112 7.29 14.85 16.57
C ASP A 112 7.62 13.65 15.65
N ILE A 113 6.90 13.50 14.54
CA ILE A 113 7.18 12.47 13.54
C ILE A 113 7.84 13.13 12.33
N VAL A 114 9.09 12.78 12.07
CA VAL A 114 9.91 13.30 10.99
C VAL A 114 9.87 12.32 9.83
N PHE A 115 9.16 12.69 8.77
CA PHE A 115 9.14 11.97 7.50
C PHE A 115 10.20 12.54 6.58
N VAL A 116 10.96 11.65 5.94
CA VAL A 116 11.96 12.02 4.95
C VAL A 116 11.71 11.22 3.69
N ASP A 117 11.63 11.93 2.57
CA ASP A 117 11.82 11.29 1.27
C ASP A 117 13.33 11.13 1.11
N VAL A 118 13.82 9.89 0.99
CA VAL A 118 15.25 9.67 0.77
C VAL A 118 15.67 10.26 -0.57
N ARG A 119 16.95 10.62 -0.71
CA ARG A 119 17.50 11.31 -1.89
C ARG A 119 16.92 10.79 -3.22
N GLY A 120 16.21 11.67 -3.91
CA GLY A 120 15.62 11.43 -5.23
C GLY A 120 14.19 10.90 -5.24
N THR A 121 13.65 10.42 -4.11
CA THR A 121 12.29 9.86 -4.00
C THR A 121 11.25 10.91 -3.65
N GLY A 122 9.97 10.55 -3.78
CA GLY A 122 8.84 11.35 -3.36
C GLY A 122 9.00 12.77 -3.88
N ASN A 123 8.94 13.74 -2.98
CA ASN A 123 9.00 15.17 -3.26
C ASN A 123 10.41 15.76 -3.37
N CYS A 124 11.47 14.94 -3.34
CA CYS A 124 12.84 15.40 -3.58
C CYS A 124 13.02 16.08 -4.94
N LEU A 125 14.01 16.96 -5.01
CA LEU A 125 14.45 17.57 -6.26
C LEU A 125 15.95 17.33 -6.50
N PRO A 126 16.35 16.96 -7.73
CA PRO A 126 15.49 16.72 -8.90
C PRO A 126 14.69 15.39 -8.82
N LYS A 127 13.61 15.28 -9.60
CA LYS A 127 12.75 14.08 -9.69
C LYS A 127 13.34 13.06 -10.68
N PHE A 128 13.22 11.77 -10.34
CA PHE A 128 13.87 10.69 -11.09
C PHE A 128 12.86 9.89 -11.92
N CYS A 129 12.57 10.37 -13.13
CA CYS A 129 11.73 9.66 -14.11
C CYS A 129 10.37 9.20 -13.54
N PRO A 130 9.51 10.12 -13.09
CA PRO A 130 8.28 9.80 -12.36
C PRO A 130 7.31 8.89 -13.13
N GLU A 131 7.42 8.83 -14.46
CA GLU A 131 6.57 8.00 -15.32
C GLU A 131 7.06 6.54 -15.48
N LEU A 132 8.21 6.17 -14.89
CA LEU A 132 8.81 4.85 -15.11
C LEU A 132 7.97 3.71 -14.52
N GLY A 133 7.32 3.93 -13.36
CA GLY A 133 6.41 2.95 -12.77
C GLY A 133 5.19 2.66 -13.65
N GLU A 134 4.58 3.70 -14.22
CA GLU A 134 3.48 3.57 -15.17
C GLU A 134 3.92 2.80 -16.42
N LYS A 135 5.12 3.07 -16.95
CA LYS A 135 5.69 2.30 -18.06
C LYS A 135 5.88 0.82 -17.73
N PHE A 136 6.28 0.48 -16.50
CA PHE A 136 6.41 -0.91 -16.07
C PHE A 136 5.07 -1.61 -15.95
N LEU A 137 4.05 -0.90 -15.46
CA LEU A 137 2.70 -1.42 -15.41
C LEU A 137 2.12 -1.64 -16.82
N GLU A 138 2.39 -0.74 -17.77
CA GLU A 138 2.04 -0.90 -19.20
C GLU A 138 2.75 -2.09 -19.85
N ILE A 139 3.98 -2.42 -19.42
CA ILE A 139 4.70 -3.62 -19.86
C ILE A 139 3.99 -4.86 -19.34
N LEU A 140 3.70 -4.92 -18.03
CA LEU A 140 2.98 -6.03 -17.39
C LEU A 140 1.57 -6.25 -17.97
N ALA A 141 0.88 -5.19 -18.40
CA ALA A 141 -0.45 -5.31 -18.97
C ALA A 141 -0.51 -6.07 -20.31
N LYS A 142 0.65 -6.33 -20.93
CA LYS A 142 0.79 -7.03 -22.20
C LYS A 142 0.95 -8.53 -21.96
N ASN A 143 0.38 -9.34 -22.85
CA ASN A 143 0.68 -10.76 -22.88
C ASN A 143 1.88 -11.06 -23.78
N GLN A 144 3.07 -10.77 -23.27
CA GLN A 144 4.34 -11.06 -23.95
C GLN A 144 5.20 -12.03 -23.11
N SER A 145 6.30 -12.51 -23.68
CA SER A 145 7.21 -13.39 -22.95
C SER A 145 7.94 -12.62 -21.85
N SER A 146 8.31 -13.31 -20.76
CA SER A 146 9.09 -12.71 -19.68
C SER A 146 10.42 -12.11 -20.17
N THR A 147 11.06 -12.72 -21.17
CA THR A 147 12.26 -12.14 -21.81
C THR A 147 11.96 -10.81 -22.50
N LEU A 148 10.80 -10.65 -23.15
CA LEU A 148 10.44 -9.39 -23.77
C LEU A 148 10.06 -8.33 -22.72
N ASP A 149 9.44 -8.73 -21.60
CA ASP A 149 9.24 -7.84 -20.44
C ASP A 149 10.57 -7.37 -19.86
N GLU A 150 11.51 -8.29 -19.60
CA GLU A 150 12.87 -7.99 -19.13
C GLU A 150 13.57 -7.00 -20.06
N GLN A 151 13.49 -7.21 -21.37
CA GLN A 151 14.06 -6.31 -22.38
C GLN A 151 13.40 -4.93 -22.38
N GLN A 152 12.06 -4.85 -22.37
CA GLN A 152 11.34 -3.56 -22.38
C GLN A 152 11.56 -2.79 -21.07
N LYS A 153 11.58 -3.47 -19.92
CA LYS A 153 11.93 -2.84 -18.63
C LYS A 153 13.36 -2.29 -18.67
N THR A 154 14.31 -3.05 -19.21
CA THR A 154 15.70 -2.61 -19.38
C THR A 154 15.80 -1.38 -20.28
N ILE A 155 15.13 -1.38 -21.43
CA ILE A 155 15.12 -0.23 -22.35
C ILE A 155 14.53 1.02 -21.67
N ALA A 156 13.38 0.89 -20.98
CA ALA A 156 12.75 2.00 -20.28
C ALA A 156 13.64 2.54 -19.14
N ALA A 157 14.26 1.65 -18.37
CA ALA A 157 15.21 2.02 -17.32
C ALA A 157 16.46 2.71 -17.89
N MET A 158 17.01 2.23 -19.00
CA MET A 158 18.18 2.86 -19.64
C MET A 158 17.85 4.23 -20.23
N SER A 159 16.64 4.42 -20.74
CA SER A 159 16.16 5.76 -21.12
C SER A 159 16.11 6.71 -19.93
N CYS A 160 15.63 6.24 -18.77
CA CYS A 160 15.65 7.02 -17.54
C CYS A 160 17.09 7.36 -17.12
N ARG A 161 17.96 6.35 -17.05
CA ARG A 161 19.39 6.53 -16.75
C ARG A 161 20.03 7.59 -17.63
N GLN A 162 19.83 7.52 -18.95
CA GLN A 162 20.42 8.49 -19.88
C GLN A 162 19.90 9.91 -19.62
N ASN A 163 18.61 10.07 -19.29
CA ASN A 163 18.04 11.35 -18.91
C ASN A 163 18.72 11.89 -17.63
N LEU A 164 18.87 11.07 -16.60
CA LEU A 164 19.56 11.46 -15.36
C LEU A 164 21.02 11.87 -15.61
N LEU A 165 21.76 11.13 -16.44
CA LEU A 165 23.13 11.50 -16.82
C LEU A 165 23.18 12.83 -17.60
N ASN A 166 22.24 13.08 -18.50
CA ASN A 166 22.13 14.35 -19.23
C ASN A 166 21.82 15.52 -18.28
N GLN A 167 21.16 15.26 -17.14
CA GLN A 167 20.96 16.23 -16.05
C GLN A 167 22.17 16.35 -15.11
N ASN A 168 23.30 15.71 -15.45
CA ASN A 168 24.52 15.64 -14.63
C ASN A 168 24.22 15.11 -13.22
N ILE A 169 23.38 14.08 -13.11
CA ILE A 169 23.13 13.37 -11.85
C ILE A 169 24.24 12.36 -11.62
N ASP A 170 24.84 12.38 -10.43
CA ASP A 170 25.80 11.37 -10.00
C ASP A 170 25.08 10.13 -9.45
N LEU A 171 24.74 9.20 -10.35
CA LEU A 171 24.00 7.97 -10.00
C LEU A 171 24.69 7.13 -8.91
N THR A 172 26.02 7.25 -8.73
CA THR A 172 26.78 6.47 -7.73
C THR A 172 26.59 6.99 -6.30
N SER A 173 26.09 8.21 -6.16
CA SER A 173 25.89 8.87 -4.86
C SER A 173 24.57 8.51 -4.19
N TYR A 174 23.71 7.71 -4.82
CA TYR A 174 22.41 7.30 -4.30
C TYR A 174 22.49 5.90 -3.71
N ASN A 175 22.73 5.82 -2.40
CA ASN A 175 22.95 4.60 -1.62
C ASN A 175 22.68 4.88 -0.13
N SER A 176 22.63 3.84 0.69
CA SER A 176 22.30 3.92 2.12
C SER A 176 23.32 4.70 2.96
N ALA A 177 24.61 4.70 2.60
CA ALA A 177 25.62 5.49 3.31
C ALA A 177 25.43 7.00 3.10
N SER A 178 25.09 7.41 1.87
CA SER A 178 24.77 8.80 1.59
C SER A 178 23.46 9.23 2.24
N ILE A 179 22.45 8.34 2.30
CA ILE A 179 21.22 8.58 3.07
C ILE A 179 21.54 8.78 4.55
N ALA A 180 22.38 7.94 5.15
CA ALA A 180 22.79 8.10 6.55
C ALA A 180 23.42 9.47 6.83
N LYS A 181 24.26 9.99 5.92
CA LYS A 181 24.83 11.34 6.01
C LYS A 181 23.76 12.43 5.88
N ASP A 182 22.75 12.25 5.01
CA ASP A 182 21.59 13.16 4.91
C ASP A 182 20.79 13.20 6.22
N LEU A 183 20.56 12.04 6.84
CA LEU A 183 19.82 11.92 8.09
C LEU A 183 20.56 12.59 9.26
N ASN A 184 21.89 12.42 9.34
CA ASN A 184 22.69 13.12 10.33
C ASN A 184 22.63 14.65 10.14
N ALA A 185 22.77 15.13 8.90
CA ALA A 185 22.64 16.54 8.57
C ALA A 185 21.25 17.09 8.91
N LEU A 186 20.19 16.32 8.62
CA LEU A 186 18.82 16.65 8.96
C LEU A 186 18.63 16.80 10.47
N LYS A 187 19.13 15.85 11.25
CA LYS A 187 19.05 15.85 12.71
C LYS A 187 19.63 17.12 13.30
N ILE A 188 20.83 17.48 12.83
CA ILE A 188 21.54 18.69 13.25
C ILE A 188 20.73 19.94 12.84
N ALA A 189 20.24 19.99 11.61
CA ALA A 189 19.47 21.13 11.11
C ALA A 189 18.14 21.34 11.85
N LEU A 190 17.47 20.26 12.24
CA LEU A 190 16.26 20.28 13.09
C LEU A 190 16.56 20.47 14.58
N LYS A 191 17.85 20.49 14.96
CA LYS A 191 18.34 20.67 16.34
C LYS A 191 17.92 19.57 17.31
N TYR A 192 17.73 18.34 16.82
CA TYR A 192 17.53 17.19 17.69
C TYR A 192 18.88 16.60 18.12
N THR A 193 19.00 16.19 19.38
CA THR A 193 20.22 15.55 19.89
C THR A 193 20.34 14.10 19.39
N ASN A 194 19.24 13.36 19.48
CA ASN A 194 19.02 12.00 19.00
C ASN A 194 17.52 11.80 18.71
N TRP A 195 17.15 10.69 18.09
CA TRP A 195 15.76 10.35 17.80
C TRP A 195 15.52 8.84 17.80
N ASN A 196 14.25 8.45 17.88
CA ASN A 196 13.82 7.06 17.69
C ASN A 196 13.81 6.80 16.18
N VAL A 197 14.65 5.92 15.68
CA VAL A 197 14.75 5.62 14.23
C VAL A 197 13.87 4.44 13.91
N TYR A 198 12.92 4.61 13.00
CA TYR A 198 11.98 3.60 12.57
C TYR A 198 12.09 3.38 11.07
N GLY A 199 12.63 2.22 10.67
CA GLY A 199 12.78 1.81 9.28
C GLY A 199 11.81 0.71 8.90
N LEU A 200 11.24 0.81 7.69
CA LEU A 200 10.40 -0.22 7.08
C LEU A 200 11.10 -0.88 5.91
N SER A 201 11.02 -2.21 5.80
CA SER A 201 11.45 -2.94 4.60
C SER A 201 12.89 -2.57 4.20
N TYR A 202 13.15 -2.10 2.98
CA TYR A 202 14.47 -1.60 2.57
C TYR A 202 15.01 -0.47 3.48
N GLY A 203 14.13 0.37 4.04
CA GLY A 203 14.47 1.39 5.02
C GLY A 203 15.07 0.80 6.31
N THR A 204 14.86 -0.49 6.60
CA THR A 204 15.55 -1.20 7.70
C THR A 204 17.04 -1.37 7.44
N TYR A 205 17.44 -1.56 6.17
CA TYR A 205 18.86 -1.59 5.81
C TYR A 205 19.47 -0.19 5.90
N SER A 206 18.79 0.83 5.36
CA SER A 206 19.21 2.23 5.52
C SER A 206 19.34 2.65 6.99
N ALA A 207 18.41 2.22 7.85
CA ALA A 207 18.43 2.47 9.28
C ALA A 207 19.59 1.75 9.99
N GLN A 208 19.89 0.50 9.59
CA GLN A 208 21.08 -0.23 10.06
C GLN A 208 22.38 0.51 9.66
N VAL A 209 22.49 0.96 8.41
CA VAL A 209 23.66 1.74 7.95
C VAL A 209 23.80 3.05 8.74
N TYR A 210 22.69 3.76 8.97
CA TYR A 210 22.68 4.98 9.77
C TYR A 210 23.09 4.72 11.22
N ALA A 211 22.58 3.66 11.85
CA ALA A 211 22.96 3.28 13.21
C ALA A 211 24.42 2.83 13.34
N SER A 212 25.00 2.23 12.29
CA SER A 212 26.42 1.87 12.22
C SER A 212 27.32 3.12 12.14
N LEU A 213 26.95 4.08 11.27
CA LEU A 213 27.76 5.29 11.04
C LEU A 213 27.59 6.36 12.12
N PHE A 214 26.40 6.49 12.70
CA PHE A 214 26.05 7.53 13.67
C PHE A 214 25.35 6.94 14.91
N PRO A 215 26.01 6.03 15.67
CA PRO A 215 25.37 5.29 16.77
C PRO A 215 24.85 6.21 17.90
N LEU A 216 25.46 7.39 18.09
CA LEU A 216 25.03 8.37 19.10
C LEU A 216 23.73 9.11 18.74
N ASP A 217 23.31 9.08 17.47
CA ASP A 217 22.06 9.67 17.03
C ASP A 217 20.85 8.77 17.36
N ILE A 218 21.08 7.51 17.72
CA ILE A 218 20.06 6.49 17.90
C ILE A 218 19.61 6.44 19.35
N LYS A 219 18.38 6.90 19.62
CA LYS A 219 17.74 6.72 20.93
C LYS A 219 17.18 5.31 21.09
N THR A 220 16.42 4.87 20.10
CA THR A 220 15.95 3.50 19.90
C THR A 220 15.97 3.21 18.41
N LEU A 221 16.13 1.93 18.04
CA LEU A 221 16.06 1.48 16.66
C LEU A 221 14.89 0.52 16.48
N ILE A 222 14.00 0.80 15.52
CA ILE A 222 12.88 -0.06 15.18
C ILE A 222 13.04 -0.47 13.72
N LEU A 223 13.09 -1.78 13.49
CA LEU A 223 13.26 -2.39 12.18
C LEU A 223 12.06 -3.30 11.91
N ASP A 224 11.15 -2.86 11.04
CA ASP A 224 9.98 -3.68 10.69
C ASP A 224 10.14 -4.31 9.31
N SER A 225 10.06 -5.65 9.29
CA SER A 225 10.25 -6.47 8.09
C SER A 225 11.66 -6.29 7.53
N SER A 226 12.61 -6.68 8.39
CA SER A 226 14.02 -6.36 8.26
C SER A 226 14.72 -7.11 7.12
N ILE A 227 15.58 -6.40 6.40
CA ILE A 227 16.63 -7.02 5.57
C ILE A 227 17.79 -7.41 6.49
N SER A 228 18.02 -8.72 6.63
CA SER A 228 19.09 -9.27 7.46
C SER A 228 20.44 -9.23 6.77
N ASP A 229 20.51 -9.48 5.46
CA ASP A 229 21.72 -9.32 4.67
C ASP A 229 21.35 -8.81 3.28
N ILE A 230 21.92 -7.67 2.89
CA ILE A 230 21.67 -7.07 1.58
C ILE A 230 22.25 -7.94 0.44
N LYS A 231 23.26 -8.77 0.74
CA LYS A 231 23.93 -9.66 -0.23
C LYS A 231 23.08 -10.86 -0.64
N GLU A 232 22.10 -11.23 0.18
CA GLU A 232 21.18 -12.35 -0.10
C GLU A 232 19.75 -11.87 -0.42
N TYR A 233 19.54 -10.55 -0.44
CA TYR A 233 18.22 -9.92 -0.57
C TYR A 233 17.41 -10.42 -1.77
N TYR A 234 18.06 -10.67 -2.91
CA TYR A 234 17.41 -11.21 -4.11
C TYR A 234 17.56 -12.73 -4.25
N ASN A 235 18.64 -13.34 -3.73
CA ASN A 235 19.00 -14.73 -4.03
C ASN A 235 17.92 -15.73 -3.61
N HIS A 236 17.12 -15.41 -2.58
CA HIS A 236 16.08 -16.30 -2.02
C HIS A 236 14.64 -15.87 -2.31
N ASN A 237 14.41 -14.99 -3.30
CA ASN A 237 13.07 -14.47 -3.60
C ASN A 237 12.00 -15.54 -3.81
N THR A 238 12.34 -16.65 -4.49
CA THR A 238 11.35 -17.71 -4.77
C THR A 238 11.06 -18.53 -3.52
N SER A 239 12.10 -18.88 -2.75
CA SER A 239 11.96 -19.56 -1.47
C SER A 239 11.16 -18.73 -0.46
N ASN A 240 11.42 -17.42 -0.35
CA ASN A 240 10.70 -16.53 0.55
C ASN A 240 9.21 -16.50 0.21
N TYR A 241 8.88 -16.28 -1.08
CA TYR A 241 7.51 -16.32 -1.58
C TYR A 241 6.81 -17.66 -1.28
N MET A 242 7.44 -18.78 -1.62
CA MET A 242 6.84 -20.10 -1.46
C MET A 242 6.71 -20.52 0.01
N SER A 243 7.64 -20.12 0.87
CA SER A 243 7.55 -20.39 2.31
C SER A 243 6.29 -19.75 2.92
N SER A 244 5.96 -18.52 2.48
CA SER A 244 4.79 -17.78 2.93
C SER A 244 3.50 -18.30 2.30
N LEU A 245 3.51 -18.60 0.99
CA LEU A 245 2.34 -19.13 0.30
C LEU A 245 1.96 -20.55 0.78
N LYS A 246 2.96 -21.40 1.05
CA LYS A 246 2.72 -22.75 1.58
C LYS A 246 1.95 -22.72 2.90
N LYS A 247 2.24 -21.76 3.78
CA LYS A 247 1.49 -21.59 5.04
C LYS A 247 0.01 -21.31 4.78
N VAL A 248 -0.33 -20.55 3.74
CA VAL A 248 -1.73 -20.32 3.34
C VAL A 248 -2.39 -21.63 2.93
N PHE A 249 -1.72 -22.43 2.10
CA PHE A 249 -2.25 -23.73 1.67
C PHE A 249 -2.45 -24.69 2.85
N ASP A 250 -1.44 -24.81 3.72
CA ASP A 250 -1.50 -25.68 4.89
C ASP A 250 -2.61 -25.24 5.85
N GLN A 251 -2.73 -23.94 6.13
CA GLN A 251 -3.78 -23.43 7.01
C GLN A 251 -5.18 -23.58 6.40
N CYS A 252 -5.37 -23.33 5.10
CA CYS A 252 -6.68 -23.51 4.47
C CYS A 252 -7.07 -24.99 4.43
N LYS A 253 -6.13 -25.89 4.12
CA LYS A 253 -6.36 -27.34 4.16
C LYS A 253 -6.79 -27.84 5.54
N ASN A 254 -6.21 -27.27 6.60
CA ASN A 254 -6.50 -27.65 7.99
C ASN A 254 -7.71 -26.90 8.58
N ASP A 255 -8.29 -25.94 7.87
CA ASP A 255 -9.51 -25.24 8.25
C ASP A 255 -10.72 -25.89 7.55
N PRO A 256 -11.68 -26.48 8.28
CA PRO A 256 -12.81 -27.18 7.66
C PRO A 256 -13.64 -26.32 6.70
N ASP A 257 -13.91 -25.06 7.06
CA ASP A 257 -14.71 -24.16 6.24
C ASP A 257 -13.93 -23.75 4.99
N CYS A 258 -12.63 -23.44 5.15
CA CYS A 258 -11.77 -23.10 4.03
C CYS A 258 -11.59 -24.27 3.07
N ASN A 259 -11.27 -25.47 3.58
CA ASN A 259 -11.04 -26.65 2.77
C ASN A 259 -12.31 -27.15 2.08
N GLN A 260 -13.48 -27.02 2.73
CA GLN A 260 -14.77 -27.31 2.09
C GLN A 260 -15.04 -26.34 0.94
N LYS A 261 -14.78 -25.04 1.14
CA LYS A 261 -15.04 -24.01 0.12
C LYS A 261 -14.00 -24.00 -1.01
N TYR A 262 -12.74 -24.27 -0.67
CA TYR A 262 -11.56 -24.17 -1.53
C TYR A 262 -10.73 -25.46 -1.46
N PRO A 263 -11.29 -26.61 -1.87
CA PRO A 263 -10.57 -27.89 -1.79
C PRO A 263 -9.35 -27.87 -2.70
N ASN A 264 -8.25 -28.48 -2.25
CA ASN A 264 -7.00 -28.62 -3.01
C ASN A 264 -6.43 -27.28 -3.52
N LEU A 265 -6.47 -26.23 -2.69
CA LEU A 265 -6.05 -24.87 -3.06
C LEU A 265 -4.65 -24.79 -3.70
N GLU A 266 -3.67 -25.54 -3.18
CA GLU A 266 -2.31 -25.62 -3.74
C GLU A 266 -2.31 -26.20 -5.16
N GLY A 267 -3.05 -27.27 -5.40
CA GLY A 267 -3.20 -27.87 -6.73
C GLY A 267 -3.85 -26.90 -7.70
N THR A 268 -4.89 -26.18 -7.26
CA THR A 268 -5.56 -25.14 -8.06
C THR A 268 -4.61 -24.00 -8.42
N TYR A 269 -3.79 -23.52 -7.48
CA TYR A 269 -2.78 -22.49 -7.74
C TYR A 269 -1.82 -22.89 -8.87
N PHE A 270 -1.25 -24.09 -8.82
CA PHE A 270 -0.32 -24.55 -9.87
C PHE A 270 -1.02 -24.84 -11.20
N LYS A 271 -2.26 -25.34 -11.17
CA LYS A 271 -3.09 -25.50 -12.36
C LYS A 271 -3.30 -24.16 -13.07
N ILE A 272 -3.60 -23.09 -12.34
CA ILE A 272 -3.77 -21.75 -12.92
C ILE A 272 -2.49 -21.27 -13.62
N ILE A 273 -1.31 -21.51 -13.03
CA ILE A 273 -0.04 -21.18 -13.68
C ILE A 273 0.08 -21.88 -15.04
N GLU A 274 -0.26 -23.18 -15.10
CA GLU A 274 -0.26 -23.94 -16.35
C GLU A 274 -1.28 -23.41 -17.36
N ASP A 275 -2.50 -23.13 -16.91
CA ASP A 275 -3.61 -22.64 -17.73
C ASP A 275 -3.35 -21.24 -18.29
N LEU A 276 -2.78 -20.34 -17.49
CA LEU A 276 -2.41 -18.99 -17.92
C LEU A 276 -1.17 -18.99 -18.82
N THR A 277 -0.25 -19.96 -18.66
CA THR A 277 0.86 -20.15 -19.60
C THR A 277 0.33 -20.47 -21.01
N LYS A 278 -0.70 -21.31 -21.10
CA LYS A 278 -1.27 -21.75 -22.40
C LYS A 278 -2.30 -20.76 -22.95
N LYS A 279 -3.12 -20.21 -22.07
CA LYS A 279 -4.27 -19.37 -22.40
C LYS A 279 -4.36 -18.20 -21.40
N PRO A 280 -3.66 -17.09 -21.67
CA PRO A 280 -3.79 -15.85 -20.90
C PRO A 280 -5.20 -15.27 -21.07
N PHE A 281 -5.62 -14.36 -20.18
CA PHE A 281 -6.95 -13.72 -20.28
C PHE A 281 -6.88 -12.21 -20.09
N THR A 282 -7.74 -11.49 -20.81
CA THR A 282 -7.77 -10.03 -20.80
C THR A 282 -8.99 -9.52 -20.03
N VAL A 283 -8.78 -8.50 -19.19
CA VAL A 283 -9.83 -7.74 -18.52
C VAL A 283 -9.84 -6.30 -18.99
N ASN A 284 -11.01 -5.66 -18.92
CA ASN A 284 -11.12 -4.22 -19.15
C ASN A 284 -10.68 -3.47 -17.89
N VAL A 285 -10.00 -2.34 -18.05
CA VAL A 285 -9.58 -1.47 -16.94
C VAL A 285 -9.78 -0.01 -17.33
N LYS A 286 -9.82 0.89 -16.35
CA LYS A 286 -9.91 2.33 -16.63
C LYS A 286 -8.67 2.78 -17.41
N LYS A 287 -8.85 3.60 -18.44
CA LYS A 287 -7.75 4.15 -19.27
C LYS A 287 -6.71 4.96 -18.48
N LYS A 288 -7.11 5.47 -17.32
CA LYS A 288 -6.20 6.17 -16.39
C LYS A 288 -5.19 5.23 -15.70
N ILE A 289 -5.46 3.92 -15.67
CA ILE A 289 -4.58 2.92 -15.07
C ILE A 289 -3.68 2.34 -16.16
N ILE A 290 -4.29 1.86 -17.24
CA ILE A 290 -3.61 1.37 -18.45
C ILE A 290 -4.18 2.11 -19.63
N SER A 291 -3.35 2.80 -20.41
CA SER A 291 -3.75 3.65 -21.54
C SER A 291 -4.60 2.94 -22.58
N THR A 292 -4.34 1.65 -22.82
CA THR A 292 -5.12 0.80 -23.75
C THR A 292 -6.52 0.48 -23.25
N GLY A 293 -6.77 0.64 -21.95
CA GLY A 293 -8.01 0.23 -21.27
C GLY A 293 -8.12 -1.29 -21.07
N LYS A 294 -7.04 -2.05 -21.28
CA LYS A 294 -7.01 -3.51 -21.18
C LYS A 294 -5.78 -3.99 -20.42
N PHE A 295 -5.95 -5.01 -19.59
CA PHE A 295 -4.86 -5.71 -18.90
C PHE A 295 -4.97 -7.21 -19.19
N THR A 296 -3.87 -7.84 -19.60
CA THR A 296 -3.87 -9.28 -19.89
C THR A 296 -3.07 -10.04 -18.86
N TYR A 297 -3.75 -10.81 -18.02
CA TYR A 297 -3.12 -11.67 -17.03
C TYR A 297 -2.52 -12.91 -17.69
N ASN A 298 -1.20 -13.03 -17.57
CA ASN A 298 -0.44 -14.24 -17.84
C ASN A 298 0.00 -14.92 -16.52
N ALA A 299 0.82 -15.97 -16.62
CA ALA A 299 1.27 -16.72 -15.45
C ALA A 299 2.17 -15.90 -14.50
N GLU A 300 2.99 -14.98 -15.02
CA GLU A 300 3.81 -14.08 -14.20
C GLU A 300 2.95 -13.06 -13.46
N ASP A 301 1.96 -12.46 -14.12
CA ASP A 301 1.04 -11.50 -13.49
C ASP A 301 0.26 -12.14 -12.35
N PHE A 302 -0.18 -13.39 -12.54
CA PHE A 302 -0.84 -14.16 -11.47
C PHE A 302 0.10 -14.38 -10.28
N LYS A 303 1.35 -14.80 -10.52
CA LYS A 303 2.33 -15.00 -9.43
C LYS A 303 2.59 -13.69 -8.67
N ILE A 304 2.72 -12.57 -9.38
CA ILE A 304 2.90 -11.25 -8.75
C ILE A 304 1.66 -10.81 -7.98
N ALA A 305 0.45 -10.99 -8.52
CA ALA A 305 -0.79 -10.70 -7.80
C ALA A 305 -0.89 -11.50 -6.48
N ILE A 306 -0.54 -12.79 -6.51
CA ILE A 306 -0.54 -13.63 -5.30
C ILE A 306 0.57 -13.22 -4.33
N GLN A 307 1.77 -12.90 -4.83
CA GLN A 307 2.88 -12.45 -4.00
C GLN A 307 2.56 -11.11 -3.31
N GLN A 308 2.00 -10.14 -4.03
CA GLN A 308 1.55 -8.86 -3.49
C GLN A 308 0.42 -9.04 -2.46
N SER A 309 -0.42 -10.06 -2.64
CA SER A 309 -1.47 -10.39 -1.67
C SER A 309 -0.93 -10.85 -0.31
N LEU A 310 0.27 -11.44 -0.28
CA LEU A 310 0.91 -11.86 0.97
C LEU A 310 1.48 -10.67 1.78
N TYR A 311 1.53 -9.45 1.23
CA TYR A 311 2.01 -8.27 1.97
C TYR A 311 1.06 -7.83 3.09
N ARG A 312 -0.25 -8.06 2.96
CA ARG A 312 -1.26 -7.52 3.89
C ARG A 312 -2.11 -8.63 4.47
N LYS A 313 -2.29 -8.62 5.80
CA LYS A 313 -3.17 -9.57 6.51
C LYS A 313 -4.55 -9.71 5.85
N LYS A 314 -5.18 -8.59 5.50
CA LYS A 314 -6.51 -8.57 4.88
C LYS A 314 -6.55 -9.17 3.48
N LEU A 315 -5.46 -9.09 2.70
CA LEU A 315 -5.34 -9.82 1.42
C LEU A 315 -5.10 -11.31 1.64
N ILE A 316 -4.30 -11.70 2.64
CA ILE A 316 -4.09 -13.10 3.01
C ILE A 316 -5.44 -13.78 3.35
N GLU A 317 -6.32 -13.08 4.09
CA GLU A 317 -7.67 -13.57 4.43
C GLU A 317 -8.52 -13.89 3.19
N VAL A 318 -8.39 -13.14 2.08
CA VAL A 318 -9.14 -13.37 0.84
C VAL A 318 -8.36 -14.17 -0.22
N LEU A 319 -7.14 -14.61 0.08
CA LEU A 319 -6.28 -15.25 -0.91
C LEU A 319 -6.86 -16.54 -1.52
N PRO A 320 -7.51 -17.44 -0.76
CA PRO A 320 -8.20 -18.60 -1.33
C PRO A 320 -9.32 -18.21 -2.32
N LEU A 321 -10.07 -17.15 -2.02
CA LEU A 321 -11.08 -16.60 -2.92
C LEU A 321 -10.42 -16.04 -4.19
N LEU A 322 -9.35 -15.27 -4.06
CA LEU A 322 -8.60 -14.71 -5.19
C LEU A 322 -8.12 -15.82 -6.15
N ILE A 323 -7.46 -16.86 -5.62
CA ILE A 323 -6.99 -18.01 -6.42
C ILE A 323 -8.17 -18.66 -7.15
N THR A 324 -9.31 -18.84 -6.46
CA THR A 324 -10.50 -19.45 -7.05
C THR A 324 -11.11 -18.59 -8.17
N GLU A 325 -11.13 -17.27 -8.02
CA GLU A 325 -11.66 -16.38 -9.06
C GLU A 325 -10.74 -16.32 -10.29
N PHE A 326 -9.43 -16.51 -10.11
CA PHE A 326 -8.49 -16.75 -11.23
C PHE A 326 -8.78 -18.08 -11.95
N ASP A 327 -9.04 -19.18 -11.22
CA ASP A 327 -9.41 -20.48 -11.83
C ASP A 327 -10.70 -20.35 -12.66
N LYS A 328 -11.69 -19.61 -12.15
CA LYS A 328 -12.94 -19.31 -12.86
C LYS A 328 -12.80 -18.27 -13.98
N ARG A 329 -11.68 -17.54 -14.05
CA ARG A 329 -11.44 -16.42 -14.99
C ARG A 329 -12.52 -15.35 -14.93
N ASN A 330 -12.98 -15.01 -13.73
CA ASN A 330 -14.05 -14.02 -13.55
C ASN A 330 -13.56 -12.60 -13.89
N SER A 331 -13.85 -12.13 -15.10
CA SER A 331 -13.35 -10.85 -15.60
C SER A 331 -13.82 -9.64 -14.79
N ASN A 332 -15.00 -9.73 -14.18
CA ASN A 332 -15.60 -8.60 -13.45
C ASN A 332 -14.84 -8.34 -12.13
N THR A 333 -14.47 -9.39 -11.41
CA THR A 333 -13.73 -9.28 -10.14
C THR A 333 -12.25 -8.99 -10.39
N LEU A 334 -11.65 -9.66 -11.37
CA LEU A 334 -10.22 -9.53 -11.68
C LEU A 334 -9.88 -8.18 -12.35
N SER A 335 -10.85 -7.51 -12.99
CA SER A 335 -10.72 -6.12 -13.46
C SER A 335 -10.49 -5.13 -12.31
N ALA A 336 -11.28 -5.24 -11.23
CA ALA A 336 -11.19 -4.34 -10.08
C ALA A 336 -9.85 -4.47 -9.35
N LEU A 337 -9.23 -5.65 -9.38
CA LEU A 337 -7.96 -5.91 -8.71
C LEU A 337 -6.74 -5.26 -9.39
N VAL A 338 -6.78 -5.02 -10.70
CA VAL A 338 -5.65 -4.38 -11.42
C VAL A 338 -5.32 -3.03 -10.80
N ALA A 339 -6.33 -2.23 -10.44
CA ALA A 339 -6.14 -0.93 -9.79
C ALA A 339 -5.43 -1.05 -8.43
N SER A 340 -5.80 -2.06 -7.65
CA SER A 340 -5.23 -2.30 -6.31
C SER A 340 -3.76 -2.73 -6.39
N PHE A 341 -3.44 -3.61 -7.34
CA PHE A 341 -2.06 -4.05 -7.57
C PHE A 341 -1.20 -2.98 -8.22
N ALA A 342 -1.74 -2.17 -9.13
CA ALA A 342 -1.05 -1.02 -9.72
C ALA A 342 -0.53 -0.06 -8.64
N GLY A 343 -1.37 0.30 -7.67
CA GLY A 343 -0.93 1.11 -6.53
C GLY A 343 0.11 0.42 -5.65
N SER A 344 0.03 -0.90 -5.49
CA SER A 344 0.98 -1.68 -4.67
C SER A 344 2.38 -1.79 -5.30
N LEU A 345 2.47 -1.66 -6.63
CA LEU A 345 3.74 -1.69 -7.38
C LEU A 345 4.29 -0.28 -7.68
N GLY A 346 3.63 0.78 -7.21
CA GLY A 346 4.03 2.16 -7.42
C GLY A 346 5.27 2.52 -6.61
N LEU A 347 6.38 2.82 -7.31
CA LEU A 347 7.66 3.25 -6.74
C LEU A 347 8.32 4.26 -7.68
N ASP A 348 9.20 5.11 -7.15
CA ASP A 348 10.13 5.91 -7.95
C ASP A 348 11.26 5.02 -8.50
N TYR A 349 10.97 4.32 -9.59
CA TYR A 349 11.88 3.32 -10.15
C TYR A 349 13.24 3.89 -10.58
N GLY A 350 13.32 5.19 -10.90
CA GLY A 350 14.61 5.84 -11.17
C GLY A 350 15.55 5.80 -9.96
N VAL A 351 15.02 6.03 -8.75
CA VAL A 351 15.79 5.91 -7.51
C VAL A 351 15.96 4.46 -7.09
N TYR A 352 14.91 3.64 -7.26
CA TYR A 352 14.98 2.20 -7.03
C TYR A 352 16.22 1.60 -7.68
N TYR A 353 16.45 1.86 -8.97
CA TYR A 353 17.64 1.34 -9.65
C TYR A 353 18.93 2.03 -9.24
N CYS A 354 18.92 3.31 -8.89
CA CYS A 354 20.11 3.92 -8.31
C CYS A 354 20.55 3.18 -7.04
N MET A 355 19.62 2.89 -6.12
CA MET A 355 19.93 2.19 -4.88
C MET A 355 20.24 0.72 -5.11
N SER A 356 19.31 -0.03 -5.70
CA SER A 356 19.43 -1.47 -5.90
C SER A 356 20.67 -1.84 -6.73
N CYS A 357 21.00 -1.07 -7.76
CA CYS A 357 22.19 -1.34 -8.58
C CYS A 357 23.50 -0.88 -7.95
N ASN A 358 23.48 -0.02 -6.91
CA ASN A 358 24.69 0.39 -6.20
C ASN A 358 25.03 -0.54 -5.03
N GLU A 359 24.04 -1.06 -4.30
CA GLU A 359 24.30 -1.74 -3.02
C GLU A 359 23.59 -3.09 -2.80
N ALA A 360 22.61 -3.46 -3.63
CA ALA A 360 21.94 -4.76 -3.53
C ALA A 360 22.40 -5.73 -4.62
N ILE A 361 21.97 -5.51 -5.85
CA ILE A 361 22.17 -6.44 -6.98
C ILE A 361 23.65 -6.78 -7.25
N PRO A 362 24.63 -5.85 -7.16
CA PRO A 362 26.04 -6.21 -7.36
C PRO A 362 26.57 -7.27 -6.39
N ASN A 363 25.92 -7.46 -5.25
CA ASN A 363 26.29 -8.44 -4.24
C ASN A 363 25.41 -9.70 -4.26
N ASN A 364 24.41 -9.73 -5.15
CA ASN A 364 23.52 -10.87 -5.36
C ASN A 364 23.90 -11.56 -6.69
N SER A 365 23.41 -12.77 -6.90
CA SER A 365 23.75 -13.57 -8.09
C SER A 365 22.51 -14.00 -8.85
N ILE A 366 22.47 -13.68 -10.15
CA ILE A 366 21.42 -14.20 -11.03
C ILE A 366 21.45 -15.74 -11.10
N SER A 367 22.63 -16.35 -10.94
CA SER A 367 22.74 -17.80 -10.88
C SER A 367 22.11 -18.35 -9.61
N GLU A 368 22.32 -17.71 -8.45
CA GLU A 368 21.69 -18.14 -7.19
C GLU A 368 20.19 -17.91 -7.22
N PHE A 369 19.72 -16.77 -7.73
CA PHE A 369 18.30 -16.50 -7.98
C PHE A 369 17.65 -17.59 -8.84
N ASN A 370 18.29 -17.99 -9.94
CA ASN A 370 17.79 -19.05 -10.81
C ASN A 370 17.84 -20.42 -10.11
N ASN A 371 18.91 -20.72 -9.36
CA ASN A 371 19.03 -21.96 -8.59
C ASN A 371 17.94 -22.07 -7.51
N ASP A 372 17.59 -20.95 -6.88
CA ASP A 372 16.49 -20.86 -5.93
C ASP A 372 15.14 -21.16 -6.60
N ALA A 373 14.90 -20.59 -7.78
CA ALA A 373 13.71 -20.87 -8.57
C ALA A 373 13.60 -22.34 -9.00
N LEU A 374 14.73 -23.01 -9.30
CA LEU A 374 14.77 -24.42 -9.70
C LEU A 374 14.30 -25.39 -8.61
N LYS A 375 14.33 -24.97 -7.33
CA LYS A 375 13.74 -25.75 -6.22
C LYS A 375 12.22 -25.90 -6.35
N PHE A 376 11.57 -25.03 -7.13
CA PHE A 376 10.12 -24.97 -7.31
C PHE A 376 9.73 -25.06 -8.80
N PRO A 377 9.93 -26.22 -9.47
CA PRO A 377 9.77 -26.34 -10.92
C PRO A 377 8.36 -26.00 -11.43
N LYS A 378 7.33 -26.19 -10.60
CA LYS A 378 5.94 -25.84 -10.93
C LYS A 378 5.69 -24.32 -11.08
N LEU A 379 6.59 -23.46 -10.59
CA LEU A 379 6.53 -22.01 -10.82
C LEU A 379 7.09 -21.57 -12.18
N LYS A 380 7.73 -22.49 -12.93
CA LYS A 380 8.29 -22.23 -14.26
C LYS A 380 9.22 -21.00 -14.33
N GLY A 381 10.16 -20.89 -13.38
CA GLY A 381 11.16 -19.82 -13.37
C GLY A 381 11.05 -18.78 -12.25
N GLY A 382 10.31 -19.09 -11.17
CA GLY A 382 10.24 -18.23 -9.98
C GLY A 382 9.40 -16.97 -10.22
N LEU A 383 9.94 -15.80 -9.90
CA LEU A 383 9.26 -14.50 -10.06
C LEU A 383 10.03 -13.63 -11.08
N SER A 384 9.62 -13.63 -12.35
CA SER A 384 10.36 -12.94 -13.43
C SER A 384 10.47 -11.43 -13.23
N PHE A 385 9.46 -10.81 -12.60
CA PHE A 385 9.42 -9.37 -12.37
C PHE A 385 10.64 -8.84 -11.61
N TYR A 386 11.15 -9.61 -10.63
CA TYR A 386 12.35 -9.25 -9.87
C TYR A 386 13.63 -9.67 -10.59
N LYS A 387 13.57 -10.73 -11.41
CA LYS A 387 14.70 -11.17 -12.24
C LYS A 387 15.14 -10.08 -13.22
N SER A 388 14.20 -9.27 -13.72
CA SER A 388 14.51 -8.15 -14.63
C SER A 388 15.50 -7.14 -14.03
N ASP A 389 15.55 -7.02 -12.70
CA ASP A 389 16.41 -6.03 -12.03
C ASP A 389 17.89 -6.35 -12.23
N PHE A 390 18.27 -7.64 -12.32
CA PHE A 390 19.64 -8.04 -12.68
C PHE A 390 20.04 -7.52 -14.06
N PHE A 391 19.14 -7.60 -15.05
CA PHE A 391 19.42 -7.14 -16.41
C PHE A 391 19.47 -5.61 -16.50
N VAL A 392 18.61 -4.91 -15.75
CA VAL A 392 18.69 -3.45 -15.64
C VAL A 392 20.01 -3.05 -15.01
N CYS A 393 20.40 -3.66 -13.88
CA CYS A 393 21.60 -3.29 -13.14
C CYS A 393 22.92 -3.63 -13.85
N ASP A 394 22.97 -4.70 -14.66
CA ASP A 394 24.11 -5.00 -15.53
C ASP A 394 24.45 -3.82 -16.46
N LYS A 395 23.42 -3.08 -16.90
CA LYS A 395 23.59 -1.89 -17.75
C LYS A 395 23.60 -0.58 -16.97
N TRP A 396 22.91 -0.51 -15.84
CA TRP A 396 22.71 0.74 -15.08
C TRP A 396 24.02 1.39 -14.64
N ASN A 397 24.97 0.59 -14.15
CA ASN A 397 26.26 1.09 -13.69
C ASN A 397 27.39 0.95 -14.73
N SER A 398 27.08 0.58 -15.97
CA SER A 398 28.08 0.46 -17.04
C SER A 398 28.83 1.77 -17.26
N GLY A 399 30.15 1.73 -17.09
CA GLY A 399 31.04 2.89 -17.23
C GLY A 399 31.12 3.80 -16.00
N LEU A 400 30.47 3.44 -14.89
CA LEU A 400 30.57 4.15 -13.61
C LEU A 400 31.52 3.41 -12.66
N LYS A 401 32.29 4.15 -11.87
CA LYS A 401 33.12 3.57 -10.79
C LYS A 401 32.35 3.70 -9.47
N THR A 402 31.81 2.60 -8.95
CA THR A 402 31.19 2.55 -7.63
C THR A 402 32.27 2.27 -6.57
N SER A 403 32.33 3.06 -5.49
CA SER A 403 33.46 3.00 -4.55
C SER A 403 33.34 1.88 -3.50
N GLN A 404 32.13 1.48 -3.12
CA GLN A 404 31.84 0.33 -2.23
C GLN A 404 30.44 -0.22 -2.53
N THR A 405 30.31 -1.55 -2.68
CA THR A 405 29.00 -2.19 -2.92
C THR A 405 28.32 -2.64 -1.63
N VAL A 406 29.03 -2.71 -0.49
CA VAL A 406 28.49 -3.19 0.79
C VAL A 406 28.95 -2.27 1.92
N ASN A 407 28.01 -1.86 2.77
CA ASN A 407 28.30 -1.07 3.97
C ASN A 407 28.77 -1.97 5.12
N ASP A 408 29.75 -1.51 5.90
CA ASP A 408 30.19 -2.20 7.11
C ASP A 408 29.18 -1.99 8.25
N LEU A 409 28.60 -3.11 8.70
CA LEU A 409 27.60 -3.16 9.78
C LEU A 409 28.15 -3.83 11.05
N SER A 410 29.46 -4.10 11.13
CA SER A 410 30.08 -4.76 12.29
C SER A 410 29.87 -3.99 13.61
N GLY A 411 29.79 -2.65 13.53
CA GLY A 411 29.53 -1.77 14.67
C GLY A 411 28.15 -1.90 15.31
N LEU A 412 27.17 -2.56 14.66
CA LEU A 412 25.83 -2.74 15.22
C LEU A 412 25.83 -3.55 16.52
N SER A 413 26.81 -4.44 16.68
CA SER A 413 27.00 -5.24 17.90
C SER A 413 27.38 -4.40 19.13
N ASP A 414 27.88 -3.18 18.93
CA ASP A 414 28.26 -2.24 19.99
C ASP A 414 27.22 -1.14 20.25
N LEU A 415 26.13 -1.12 19.48
CA LEU A 415 25.03 -0.18 19.64
C LEU A 415 24.38 -0.36 21.02
N GLN A 416 24.40 0.70 21.84
CA GLN A 416 23.83 0.70 23.19
C GLN A 416 22.31 0.91 23.21
N ALA A 417 21.75 1.45 22.13
CA ALA A 417 20.32 1.69 22.00
C ALA A 417 19.52 0.37 22.08
N GLN A 418 18.29 0.45 22.59
CA GLN A 418 17.36 -0.69 22.53
C GLN A 418 16.85 -0.84 21.09
N VAL A 419 16.76 -2.08 20.62
CA VAL A 419 16.37 -2.41 19.25
C VAL A 419 15.12 -3.27 19.26
N LEU A 420 14.12 -2.89 18.47
CA LEU A 420 12.91 -3.67 18.24
C LEU A 420 12.86 -4.11 16.78
N VAL A 421 12.75 -5.42 16.56
CA VAL A 421 12.59 -6.03 15.24
C VAL A 421 11.18 -6.60 15.14
N PHE A 422 10.42 -6.20 14.12
CA PHE A 422 9.13 -6.81 13.81
C PHE A 422 9.27 -7.75 12.61
N SER A 423 8.53 -8.86 12.63
CA SER A 423 8.50 -9.81 11.52
C SER A 423 7.13 -10.44 11.32
N GLY A 424 6.64 -10.40 10.08
CA GLY A 424 5.43 -11.09 9.67
C GLY A 424 5.71 -12.54 9.29
N GLU A 425 4.91 -13.47 9.80
CA GLU A 425 5.08 -14.89 9.47
C GLU A 425 4.73 -15.21 8.00
N PHE A 426 3.93 -14.37 7.36
CA PHE A 426 3.52 -14.51 5.95
C PHE A 426 4.24 -13.53 5.01
N ASP A 427 5.25 -12.81 5.49
CA ASP A 427 6.02 -11.87 4.67
C ASP A 427 6.70 -12.61 3.50
N PRO A 428 6.39 -12.27 2.22
CA PRO A 428 6.94 -12.96 1.06
C PRO A 428 8.33 -12.44 0.62
N ILE A 429 8.83 -11.36 1.22
CA ILE A 429 10.10 -10.70 0.85
C ILE A 429 11.13 -10.83 1.98
N THR A 430 10.76 -10.43 3.19
CA THR A 430 11.58 -10.45 4.40
C THR A 430 10.97 -11.39 5.44
N PRO A 431 11.03 -12.71 5.23
CA PRO A 431 10.38 -13.69 6.09
C PRO A 431 10.92 -13.62 7.53
N ASN A 432 10.20 -14.26 8.47
CA ASN A 432 10.56 -14.32 9.89
C ASN A 432 12.03 -14.74 10.17
N SER A 433 12.63 -15.58 9.31
CA SER A 433 14.07 -15.89 9.40
C SER A 433 14.96 -14.65 9.35
N ASN A 434 14.62 -13.65 8.54
CA ASN A 434 15.36 -12.39 8.49
C ASN A 434 15.25 -11.62 9.81
N GLY A 435 14.08 -11.64 10.46
CA GLY A 435 13.89 -11.04 11.78
C GLY A 435 14.82 -11.64 12.83
N LYS A 436 14.88 -12.98 12.85
CA LYS A 436 15.79 -13.74 13.74
C LYS A 436 17.26 -13.39 13.48
N SER A 437 17.70 -13.42 12.22
CA SER A 437 19.08 -13.06 11.88
C SER A 437 19.39 -11.58 12.15
N THR A 438 18.41 -10.70 12.03
CA THR A 438 18.60 -9.26 12.27
C THR A 438 18.73 -8.97 13.76
N VAL A 439 17.87 -9.55 14.61
CA VAL A 439 17.92 -9.27 16.06
C VAL A 439 19.22 -9.75 16.69
N GLU A 440 19.81 -10.84 16.18
CA GLU A 440 21.08 -11.40 16.64
C GLU A 440 22.29 -10.47 16.43
N LYS A 441 22.17 -9.45 15.57
CA LYS A 441 23.22 -8.44 15.37
C LYS A 441 23.36 -7.47 16.54
N PHE A 442 22.39 -7.42 17.45
CA PHE A 442 22.29 -6.42 18.49
C PHE A 442 22.31 -7.04 19.89
N LYS A 443 23.10 -6.46 20.81
CA LYS A 443 23.12 -6.88 22.22
C LYS A 443 21.78 -6.64 22.93
N ASN A 444 21.07 -5.58 22.55
CA ASN A 444 19.82 -5.13 23.17
C ASN A 444 18.62 -5.26 22.22
N GLY A 445 18.53 -6.39 21.50
CA GLY A 445 17.49 -6.64 20.51
C GLY A 445 16.28 -7.42 21.06
N PHE A 446 15.07 -7.00 20.68
CA PHE A 446 13.82 -7.69 20.91
C PHE A 446 13.16 -8.03 19.58
N LEU A 447 12.79 -9.29 19.37
CA LEU A 447 12.04 -9.74 18.20
C LEU A 447 10.56 -9.89 18.54
N VAL A 448 9.70 -9.25 17.77
CA VAL A 448 8.24 -9.40 17.80
C VAL A 448 7.78 -10.10 16.53
N ASN A 449 7.25 -11.31 16.71
CA ASN A 449 6.68 -12.10 15.62
C ASN A 449 5.18 -11.82 15.52
N ALA A 450 4.69 -11.62 14.30
CA ALA A 450 3.29 -11.37 13.98
C ALA A 450 2.73 -12.57 13.17
N PRO A 451 2.08 -13.56 13.82
CA PRO A 451 1.86 -14.89 13.23
C PRO A 451 0.93 -14.96 12.01
N VAL A 452 0.06 -13.96 11.82
CA VAL A 452 -0.93 -13.91 10.72
C VAL A 452 -0.75 -12.70 9.82
N PHE A 453 0.37 -12.00 9.97
CA PHE A 453 0.66 -10.77 9.24
C PHE A 453 1.69 -11.02 8.16
N GLY A 454 1.54 -10.27 7.08
CA GLY A 454 2.51 -10.17 6.00
C GLY A 454 3.58 -9.12 6.29
N HIS A 455 3.94 -8.37 5.26
CA HIS A 455 4.95 -7.32 5.32
C HIS A 455 4.53 -6.08 6.13
N CYS A 456 5.46 -5.58 6.93
CA CYS A 456 5.35 -4.46 7.87
C CYS A 456 4.21 -4.59 8.90
N PRO A 457 4.17 -5.65 9.75
CA PRO A 457 3.12 -5.84 10.76
C PRO A 457 3.00 -4.71 11.78
N SER A 458 4.03 -3.89 11.98
CA SER A 458 3.96 -2.81 12.97
C SER A 458 3.03 -1.66 12.54
N LEU A 459 2.65 -1.59 11.25
CA LEU A 459 1.62 -0.68 10.73
C LEU A 459 0.18 -1.09 11.09
N SER A 460 -0.01 -2.29 11.66
CA SER A 460 -1.32 -2.73 12.15
C SER A 460 -1.67 -2.06 13.49
N LYS A 461 -2.95 -2.03 13.87
CA LYS A 461 -3.38 -1.50 15.18
C LYS A 461 -2.65 -2.14 16.38
N ILE A 462 -2.37 -3.45 16.30
CA ILE A 462 -1.63 -4.19 17.33
C ILE A 462 -0.16 -3.77 17.33
N GLY A 463 0.44 -3.74 16.14
CA GLY A 463 1.79 -3.27 15.90
C GLY A 463 2.05 -1.85 16.41
N SER A 464 1.15 -0.92 16.08
CA SER A 464 1.17 0.48 16.52
C SER A 464 1.17 0.61 18.03
N LYS A 465 0.42 -0.24 18.75
CA LYS A 465 0.40 -0.27 20.22
C LYS A 465 1.76 -0.68 20.78
N ILE A 466 2.33 -1.78 20.26
CA ILE A 466 3.66 -2.25 20.68
C ILE A 466 4.74 -1.22 20.37
N LEU A 467 4.71 -0.62 19.18
CA LEU A 467 5.61 0.46 18.79
C LEU A 467 5.53 1.65 19.76
N THR A 468 4.31 2.06 20.12
CA THR A 468 4.08 3.15 21.08
C THR A 468 4.63 2.80 22.46
N ASP A 469 4.34 1.59 22.95
CA ASP A 469 4.82 1.12 24.26
C ASP A 469 6.35 1.02 24.31
N PHE A 470 6.98 0.57 23.22
CA PHE A 470 8.43 0.49 23.09
C PHE A 470 9.08 1.87 23.10
N ILE A 471 8.60 2.82 22.28
CA ILE A 471 9.14 4.19 22.26
C ILE A 471 8.99 4.86 23.64
N LYS A 472 7.90 4.59 24.35
CA LYS A 472 7.66 5.15 25.69
C LYS A 472 8.56 4.53 26.75
N ASN A 473 8.76 3.20 26.73
CA ASN A 473 9.52 2.46 27.74
C ASN A 473 10.37 1.34 27.10
N PRO A 474 11.50 1.67 26.45
CA PRO A 474 12.22 0.72 25.59
C PRO A 474 12.92 -0.43 26.32
N LYS A 475 13.08 -0.33 27.64
CA LYS A 475 13.64 -1.39 28.50
C LYS A 475 12.57 -2.29 29.13
N LYS A 476 11.29 -1.95 28.98
CA LYS A 476 10.20 -2.73 29.55
C LYS A 476 9.90 -3.92 28.64
N GLN A 477 9.55 -5.06 29.25
CA GLN A 477 9.03 -6.20 28.51
C GLN A 477 7.77 -5.80 27.72
N LEU A 478 7.76 -6.11 26.44
CA LEU A 478 6.65 -5.83 25.52
C LEU A 478 5.53 -6.85 25.70
N ASP A 479 4.28 -6.39 25.63
CA ASP A 479 3.10 -7.26 25.62
C ASP A 479 2.75 -7.64 24.18
N VAL A 480 3.03 -8.89 23.83
CA VAL A 480 2.81 -9.45 22.48
C VAL A 480 1.58 -10.36 22.41
N LYS A 481 0.82 -10.50 23.50
CA LYS A 481 -0.32 -11.43 23.59
C LYS A 481 -1.40 -11.16 22.54
N ASP A 482 -1.57 -9.91 22.14
CA ASP A 482 -2.54 -9.53 21.09
C ASP A 482 -2.16 -10.13 19.72
N PHE A 483 -0.86 -10.29 19.42
CA PHE A 483 -0.41 -11.00 18.22
C PHE A 483 -0.55 -12.53 18.38
N GLU A 484 -0.20 -13.06 19.54
CA GLU A 484 -0.25 -14.50 19.83
C GLU A 484 -1.69 -15.06 19.87
N SER A 485 -2.63 -14.31 20.44
CA SER A 485 -4.04 -14.69 20.51
C SER A 485 -4.74 -14.74 19.14
N ASN A 486 -4.17 -14.07 18.14
CA ASN A 486 -4.66 -14.03 16.77
C ASN A 486 -3.80 -14.88 15.82
N ALA A 487 -3.36 -16.07 16.24
CA ALA A 487 -2.41 -16.88 15.47
C ALA A 487 -2.99 -17.64 14.26
N LYS A 488 -4.31 -17.58 14.04
CA LYS A 488 -4.97 -18.24 12.89
C LYS A 488 -5.51 -17.22 11.90
N VAL A 489 -5.21 -17.41 10.62
CA VAL A 489 -5.81 -16.60 9.55
C VAL A 489 -7.30 -16.91 9.44
N ARG A 490 -8.15 -15.88 9.40
CA ARG A 490 -9.59 -16.03 9.13
C ARG A 490 -9.83 -15.97 7.62
N PHE A 491 -9.75 -17.11 6.95
CA PHE A 491 -10.04 -17.16 5.51
C PHE A 491 -11.50 -16.81 5.21
N ILE A 492 -11.70 -15.96 4.21
CA ILE A 492 -13.02 -15.55 3.75
C ILE A 492 -13.59 -16.63 2.84
N THR A 493 -14.66 -17.29 3.27
CA THR A 493 -15.33 -18.39 2.56
C THR A 493 -16.73 -18.05 2.05
N ASN A 494 -17.38 -17.04 2.64
CA ASN A 494 -18.79 -16.70 2.45
C ASN A 494 -18.97 -15.32 1.82
N VAL A 495 -18.72 -15.23 0.51
CA VAL A 495 -18.91 -14.02 -0.30
C VAL A 495 -19.90 -14.30 -1.44
N ILE A 496 -20.90 -13.43 -1.57
CA ILE A 496 -21.75 -13.35 -2.76
C ILE A 496 -20.99 -12.54 -3.79
N VAL A 497 -20.44 -13.24 -4.78
CA VAL A 497 -19.64 -12.63 -5.85
C VAL A 497 -20.55 -11.82 -6.76
N SER A 498 -20.21 -10.55 -6.99
CA SER A 498 -20.94 -9.65 -7.88
C SER A 498 -20.02 -8.57 -8.41
N GLY A 499 -19.92 -8.46 -9.74
CA GLY A 499 -19.21 -7.37 -10.41
C GLY A 499 -19.81 -5.99 -10.10
N GLY A 500 -21.10 -5.94 -9.76
CA GLY A 500 -21.83 -4.73 -9.40
C GLY A 500 -21.28 -4.01 -8.18
N VAL A 501 -20.81 -4.78 -7.20
CA VAL A 501 -20.35 -4.24 -5.91
C VAL A 501 -19.10 -3.39 -6.08
N SER A 502 -18.11 -3.87 -6.83
CA SER A 502 -16.85 -3.14 -7.02
C SER A 502 -17.08 -1.83 -7.80
N ASN A 503 -17.94 -1.86 -8.83
CA ASN A 503 -18.33 -0.67 -9.57
C ASN A 503 -19.08 0.35 -8.69
N PHE A 504 -20.01 -0.11 -7.85
CA PHE A 504 -20.73 0.76 -6.94
C PHE A 504 -19.82 1.37 -5.88
N ALA A 505 -18.97 0.56 -5.24
CA ALA A 505 -17.98 1.03 -4.28
C ALA A 505 -17.03 2.07 -4.90
N ASN A 506 -16.59 1.85 -6.15
CA ASN A 506 -15.77 2.80 -6.88
C ASN A 506 -16.49 4.12 -7.17
N SER A 507 -17.77 4.10 -7.55
CA SER A 507 -18.57 5.33 -7.72
C SER A 507 -18.72 6.10 -6.42
N LEU A 508 -18.86 5.41 -5.27
CA LEU A 508 -18.92 6.07 -3.96
C LEU A 508 -17.58 6.69 -3.55
N ASN A 509 -16.47 6.01 -3.85
CA ASN A 509 -15.13 6.49 -3.55
C ASN A 509 -14.72 7.67 -4.45
N GLU A 510 -15.06 7.60 -5.73
CA GLU A 510 -14.88 8.69 -6.71
C GLU A 510 -16.16 9.54 -6.79
N PHE A 511 -16.64 10.01 -5.64
CA PHE A 511 -17.93 10.69 -5.53
C PHE A 511 -18.04 11.88 -6.50
N ASP A 512 -18.99 11.81 -7.43
CA ASP A 512 -19.36 12.89 -8.34
C ASP A 512 -20.83 13.27 -8.11
N LEU A 513 -21.04 14.49 -7.63
CA LEU A 513 -22.38 14.99 -7.34
C LEU A 513 -23.28 15.01 -8.57
N LEU A 514 -22.75 15.34 -9.75
CA LEU A 514 -23.54 15.36 -11.00
C LEU A 514 -23.96 13.96 -11.40
N PHE A 515 -23.08 12.98 -11.20
CA PHE A 515 -23.40 11.57 -11.41
C PHE A 515 -24.48 11.08 -10.44
N PHE A 516 -24.48 11.48 -9.17
CA PHE A 516 -25.46 11.00 -8.18
C PHE A 516 -26.75 11.83 -8.08
N LEU A 517 -26.80 13.04 -8.65
CA LEU A 517 -27.95 13.94 -8.54
C LEU A 517 -29.29 13.31 -8.99
N PRO A 518 -29.39 12.59 -10.14
CA PRO A 518 -30.62 11.92 -10.52
C PRO A 518 -31.08 10.87 -9.51
N LEU A 519 -30.14 10.12 -8.92
CA LEU A 519 -30.44 9.12 -7.89
C LEU A 519 -30.95 9.76 -6.61
N PHE A 520 -30.35 10.87 -6.17
CA PHE A 520 -30.81 11.60 -4.98
C PHE A 520 -32.19 12.23 -5.17
N LEU A 521 -32.46 12.82 -6.34
CA LEU A 521 -33.78 13.35 -6.67
C LEU A 521 -34.83 12.23 -6.71
N ALA A 522 -34.51 11.10 -7.34
CA ALA A 522 -35.38 9.92 -7.34
C ALA A 522 -35.68 9.47 -5.90
N ALA A 523 -34.66 9.28 -5.06
CA ALA A 523 -34.82 8.87 -3.67
C ALA A 523 -35.69 9.86 -2.86
N ALA A 524 -35.51 11.18 -3.05
CA ALA A 524 -36.31 12.20 -2.40
C ALA A 524 -37.79 12.13 -2.83
N ILE A 525 -38.06 11.97 -4.13
CA ILE A 525 -39.42 11.81 -4.67
C ILE A 525 -40.08 10.55 -4.09
N LEU A 526 -39.35 9.42 -4.02
CA LEU A 526 -39.85 8.18 -3.45
C LEU A 526 -40.18 8.32 -1.97
N LEU A 527 -39.33 9.00 -1.18
CA LEU A 527 -39.55 9.21 0.25
C LEU A 527 -40.80 10.07 0.49
N ILE A 528 -40.93 11.18 -0.23
CA ILE A 528 -42.11 12.07 -0.14
C ILE A 528 -43.38 11.31 -0.53
N SER A 529 -43.31 10.54 -1.62
CA SER A 529 -44.45 9.78 -2.15
C SER A 529 -44.88 8.66 -1.20
N PHE A 530 -43.93 7.97 -0.61
CA PHE A 530 -44.16 6.94 0.41
C PHE A 530 -44.91 7.53 1.61
N LEU A 531 -44.43 8.64 2.18
CA LEU A 531 -45.06 9.30 3.32
C LEU A 531 -46.46 9.83 2.96
N PHE A 532 -46.60 10.46 1.79
CA PHE A 532 -47.86 11.03 1.32
C PHE A 532 -48.93 9.97 1.08
N PHE A 533 -48.60 8.87 0.41
CA PHE A 533 -49.58 7.82 0.12
C PHE A 533 -49.94 6.98 1.35
N ILE A 534 -49.01 6.77 2.28
CA ILE A 534 -49.33 6.18 3.59
C ILE A 534 -50.34 7.06 4.32
N TYR A 535 -50.09 8.37 4.40
CA TYR A 535 -51.04 9.30 5.03
C TYR A 535 -52.42 9.26 4.35
N LYS A 536 -52.48 9.19 3.02
CA LYS A 536 -53.74 9.10 2.28
C LYS A 536 -54.50 7.79 2.50
N ILE A 537 -53.82 6.66 2.73
CA ILE A 537 -54.49 5.38 3.08
C ILE A 537 -55.34 5.55 4.34
N PHE A 538 -54.85 6.28 5.34
CA PHE A 538 -55.60 6.54 6.58
C PHE A 538 -56.79 7.48 6.41
N LYS A 539 -56.86 8.27 5.32
CA LYS A 539 -57.94 9.23 5.08
C LYS A 539 -59.19 8.67 4.37
N ASN A 540 -59.20 7.39 4.01
CA ASN A 540 -60.37 6.70 3.41
C ASN A 540 -61.02 7.42 2.21
N GLU A 541 -60.20 8.03 1.33
CA GLU A 541 -60.70 8.68 0.11
C GLU A 541 -61.36 7.68 -0.86
N LYS A 542 -62.48 8.08 -1.48
CA LYS A 542 -63.14 7.33 -2.55
C LYS A 542 -62.35 7.46 -3.86
N ILE A 543 -61.41 6.54 -4.08
CA ILE A 543 -60.61 6.41 -5.32
C ILE A 543 -60.92 5.10 -6.06
N SER A 544 -60.64 5.07 -7.37
CA SER A 544 -60.86 3.88 -8.21
C SER A 544 -60.03 2.68 -7.74
N VAL A 545 -60.49 1.46 -8.05
CA VAL A 545 -59.76 0.23 -7.68
C VAL A 545 -58.35 0.23 -8.31
N TYR A 546 -58.22 0.70 -9.55
CA TYR A 546 -56.93 0.81 -10.23
C TYR A 546 -55.97 1.78 -9.52
N ASP A 547 -56.47 2.93 -9.03
CA ASP A 547 -55.66 3.90 -8.28
C ASP A 547 -55.20 3.33 -6.93
N LYS A 548 -56.05 2.56 -6.24
CA LYS A 548 -55.66 1.85 -5.01
C LYS A 548 -54.53 0.86 -5.27
N VAL A 549 -54.69 0.00 -6.26
CA VAL A 549 -53.70 -1.04 -6.60
C VAL A 549 -52.36 -0.41 -6.93
N LEU A 550 -52.33 0.59 -7.81
CA LEU A 550 -51.08 1.25 -8.20
C LEU A 550 -50.40 1.96 -7.01
N ARG A 551 -51.15 2.60 -6.12
CA ARG A 551 -50.60 3.24 -4.92
C ARG A 551 -49.95 2.23 -3.98
N TYR A 552 -50.57 1.07 -3.75
CA TYR A 552 -49.95 0.02 -2.94
C TYR A 552 -48.66 -0.49 -3.56
N LEU A 553 -48.66 -0.74 -4.87
CA LEU A 553 -47.45 -1.12 -5.60
C LEU A 553 -46.34 -0.07 -5.45
N ILE A 554 -46.69 1.20 -5.64
CA ILE A 554 -45.74 2.32 -5.48
C ILE A 554 -45.21 2.42 -4.05
N ILE A 555 -46.06 2.31 -3.01
CA ILE A 555 -45.62 2.40 -1.61
C ILE A 555 -44.61 1.29 -1.30
N ILE A 556 -44.98 0.04 -1.61
CA ILE A 556 -44.14 -1.14 -1.35
C ILE A 556 -42.82 -1.00 -2.10
N ASN A 557 -42.88 -0.65 -3.37
CA ASN A 557 -41.70 -0.58 -4.22
C ASN A 557 -40.80 0.62 -3.90
N SER A 558 -41.39 1.76 -3.49
CA SER A 558 -40.63 2.94 -3.02
C SER A 558 -39.86 2.63 -1.75
N LEU A 559 -40.49 1.96 -0.78
CA LEU A 559 -39.83 1.54 0.45
C LEU A 559 -38.70 0.55 0.13
N LEU A 560 -38.96 -0.44 -0.72
CA LEU A 560 -37.96 -1.43 -1.13
C LEU A 560 -36.77 -0.78 -1.84
N GLY A 561 -37.00 0.15 -2.78
CA GLY A 561 -35.95 0.87 -3.49
C GLY A 561 -35.06 1.71 -2.55
N LEU A 562 -35.67 2.42 -1.61
CA LEU A 562 -34.93 3.18 -0.59
C LEU A 562 -34.10 2.26 0.31
N LEU A 563 -34.71 1.17 0.82
CA LEU A 563 -34.02 0.18 1.64
C LEU A 563 -32.85 -0.48 0.91
N LEU A 564 -32.97 -0.71 -0.40
CA LEU A 564 -31.88 -1.26 -1.21
C LEU A 564 -30.71 -0.27 -1.33
N ILE A 565 -30.97 1.00 -1.64
CA ILE A 565 -29.90 2.02 -1.74
C ILE A 565 -29.14 2.12 -0.41
N PHE A 566 -29.86 2.35 0.70
CA PHE A 566 -29.23 2.44 2.02
C PHE A 566 -28.59 1.13 2.45
N GLY A 567 -29.21 0.00 2.12
CA GLY A 567 -28.73 -1.34 2.43
C GLY A 567 -27.39 -1.64 1.77
N PHE A 568 -27.24 -1.38 0.47
CA PHE A 568 -25.97 -1.58 -0.23
C PHE A 568 -24.89 -0.58 0.24
N VAL A 569 -25.23 0.69 0.49
CA VAL A 569 -24.27 1.66 1.08
C VAL A 569 -23.78 1.17 2.44
N TYR A 570 -24.70 0.72 3.30
CA TYR A 570 -24.36 0.15 4.61
C TYR A 570 -23.50 -1.11 4.47
N ALA A 571 -23.86 -2.03 3.56
CA ALA A 571 -23.13 -3.26 3.32
C ALA A 571 -21.70 -2.99 2.86
N ILE A 572 -21.51 -2.03 1.94
CA ILE A 572 -20.19 -1.60 1.50
C ILE A 572 -19.40 -1.03 2.69
N ASN A 573 -19.95 -0.06 3.41
CA ASN A 573 -19.25 0.57 4.52
C ASN A 573 -18.86 -0.45 5.61
N SER A 574 -19.78 -1.34 5.97
CA SER A 574 -19.53 -2.43 6.93
C SER A 574 -18.40 -3.36 6.44
N THR A 575 -18.42 -3.71 5.15
CA THR A 575 -17.39 -4.56 4.54
C THR A 575 -16.03 -3.87 4.49
N VAL A 576 -15.96 -2.55 4.22
CA VAL A 576 -14.71 -1.78 4.27
C VAL A 576 -14.07 -1.85 5.65
N GLN A 577 -14.87 -1.72 6.72
CA GLN A 577 -14.37 -1.75 8.09
C GLN A 577 -13.84 -3.13 8.51
N ASP A 578 -14.41 -4.22 7.98
CA ASP A 578 -13.90 -5.57 8.24
C ASP A 578 -12.73 -5.92 7.31
N ASN A 579 -12.97 -5.98 6.01
CA ASN A 579 -11.96 -6.30 5.00
C ASN A 579 -12.36 -5.71 3.64
N PHE A 580 -11.79 -4.56 3.31
CA PHE A 580 -12.10 -3.84 2.07
C PHE A 580 -11.83 -4.64 0.79
N TYR A 581 -10.90 -5.60 0.80
CA TYR A 581 -10.58 -6.41 -0.38
C TYR A 581 -11.72 -7.34 -0.80
N ILE A 582 -12.67 -7.62 0.09
CA ILE A 582 -13.89 -8.37 -0.25
C ILE A 582 -14.68 -7.65 -1.36
N LEU A 583 -14.68 -6.31 -1.37
CA LEU A 583 -15.43 -5.51 -2.35
C LEU A 583 -14.96 -5.68 -3.79
N ALA A 584 -13.72 -6.13 -4.01
CA ALA A 584 -13.25 -6.48 -5.35
C ALA A 584 -14.00 -7.70 -5.92
N PHE A 585 -14.56 -8.54 -5.04
CA PHE A 585 -15.28 -9.76 -5.41
C PHE A 585 -16.79 -9.61 -5.25
N GLY A 586 -17.26 -8.94 -4.20
CA GLY A 586 -18.68 -8.87 -3.87
C GLY A 586 -18.93 -8.44 -2.43
N LEU A 587 -19.94 -9.02 -1.78
CA LEU A 587 -20.29 -8.73 -0.38
C LEU A 587 -20.35 -10.01 0.47
N PRO A 588 -20.14 -9.92 1.81
CA PRO A 588 -20.38 -11.04 2.71
C PRO A 588 -21.79 -11.63 2.57
N ALA A 589 -21.92 -12.95 2.73
CA ALA A 589 -23.21 -13.66 2.60
C ALA A 589 -24.30 -13.18 3.57
N SER A 590 -23.94 -12.49 4.66
CA SER A 590 -24.90 -11.81 5.53
C SER A 590 -25.75 -10.74 4.80
N PHE A 591 -25.31 -10.28 3.64
CA PHE A 591 -26.00 -9.30 2.79
C PHE A 591 -26.68 -9.91 1.57
N ASP A 592 -26.77 -11.25 1.48
CA ASP A 592 -27.40 -11.95 0.34
C ASP A 592 -28.84 -11.49 0.07
N PHE A 593 -29.57 -11.16 1.13
CA PHE A 593 -30.94 -10.62 1.05
C PHE A 593 -31.04 -9.36 0.18
N LEU A 594 -30.00 -8.53 0.07
CA LEU A 594 -30.00 -7.35 -0.80
C LEU A 594 -30.03 -7.75 -2.28
N PHE A 595 -29.27 -8.77 -2.66
CA PHE A 595 -29.24 -9.27 -4.03
C PHE A 595 -30.54 -9.99 -4.40
N MET A 596 -31.22 -10.63 -3.45
CA MET A 596 -32.57 -11.17 -3.71
C MET A 596 -33.62 -10.06 -3.80
N ALA A 597 -33.58 -9.10 -2.86
CA ALA A 597 -34.51 -7.98 -2.82
C ALA A 597 -34.43 -7.08 -4.07
N GLN A 598 -33.26 -6.96 -4.70
CA GLN A 598 -33.11 -6.19 -5.94
C GLN A 598 -33.95 -6.78 -7.09
N TRP A 599 -34.04 -8.11 -7.20
CA TRP A 599 -34.83 -8.77 -8.25
C TRP A 599 -36.33 -8.57 -8.02
N VAL A 600 -36.76 -8.64 -6.75
CA VAL A 600 -38.14 -8.31 -6.36
C VAL A 600 -38.46 -6.84 -6.70
N PHE A 601 -37.55 -5.92 -6.41
CA PHE A 601 -37.70 -4.50 -6.75
C PHE A 601 -37.87 -4.27 -8.24
N ILE A 602 -37.05 -4.91 -9.09
CA ILE A 602 -37.18 -4.80 -10.55
C ILE A 602 -38.51 -5.36 -11.02
N ALA A 603 -38.88 -6.57 -10.55
CA ALA A 603 -40.14 -7.20 -10.95
C ALA A 603 -41.34 -6.33 -10.59
N LEU A 604 -41.37 -5.79 -9.36
CA LEU A 604 -42.41 -4.85 -8.92
C LEU A 604 -42.39 -3.56 -9.73
N THR A 605 -41.22 -3.04 -10.10
CA THR A 605 -41.10 -1.85 -10.95
C THR A 605 -41.69 -2.10 -12.33
N ILE A 606 -41.37 -3.23 -12.96
CA ILE A 606 -41.91 -3.62 -14.28
C ILE A 606 -43.42 -3.81 -14.20
N ILE A 607 -43.92 -4.55 -13.21
CA ILE A 607 -45.36 -4.77 -13.00
C ILE A 607 -46.07 -3.42 -12.82
N SER A 608 -45.50 -2.51 -12.03
CA SER A 608 -46.09 -1.18 -11.79
C SER A 608 -46.13 -0.33 -13.05
N LEU A 609 -45.06 -0.35 -13.86
CA LEU A 609 -44.99 0.37 -15.13
C LEU A 609 -45.99 -0.17 -16.16
N VAL A 610 -46.08 -1.50 -16.29
CA VAL A 610 -47.03 -2.16 -17.20
C VAL A 610 -48.46 -1.89 -16.77
N PHE A 611 -48.77 -2.05 -15.48
CA PHE A 611 -50.09 -1.77 -14.93
C PHE A 611 -50.48 -0.30 -15.14
N PHE A 612 -49.56 0.64 -14.90
CA PHE A 612 -49.77 2.06 -15.17
C PHE A 612 -50.08 2.32 -16.64
N ALA A 613 -49.33 1.73 -17.57
CA ALA A 613 -49.54 1.92 -19.01
C ALA A 613 -50.95 1.48 -19.45
N PHE A 614 -51.43 0.33 -18.96
CA PHE A 614 -52.78 -0.17 -19.27
C PHE A 614 -53.90 0.62 -18.60
N THR A 615 -53.64 1.21 -17.44
CA THR A 615 -54.68 1.85 -16.62
C THR A 615 -54.65 3.38 -16.65
N ILE A 616 -53.72 4.00 -17.39
CA ILE A 616 -53.43 5.44 -17.34
C ILE A 616 -54.67 6.34 -17.49
N LYS A 617 -55.62 5.97 -18.35
CA LYS A 617 -56.86 6.72 -18.59
C LYS A 617 -57.84 6.69 -17.40
N SER A 618 -57.64 5.77 -16.46
CA SER A 618 -58.52 5.51 -15.31
C SER A 618 -57.91 5.95 -13.97
N LEU A 619 -56.73 6.59 -13.99
CA LEU A 619 -55.99 7.01 -12.81
C LEU A 619 -56.21 8.50 -12.49
N SER A 620 -56.35 8.81 -11.20
CA SER A 620 -56.28 10.18 -10.73
C SER A 620 -54.82 10.63 -10.65
N ASN A 621 -54.50 11.85 -11.10
CA ASN A 621 -53.14 12.40 -11.05
C ASN A 621 -52.06 11.53 -11.73
N ALA A 622 -52.37 10.99 -12.93
CA ALA A 622 -51.46 10.11 -13.68
C ALA A 622 -50.03 10.70 -13.87
N SER A 623 -49.89 12.02 -13.98
CA SER A 623 -48.58 12.69 -14.08
C SER A 623 -47.70 12.48 -12.83
N ILE A 624 -48.29 12.58 -11.63
CA ILE A 624 -47.58 12.36 -10.36
C ILE A 624 -47.16 10.90 -10.28
N MET A 625 -48.08 9.96 -10.57
CA MET A 625 -47.78 8.53 -10.55
C MET A 625 -46.65 8.18 -11.56
N GLY A 626 -46.70 8.76 -12.76
CA GLY A 626 -45.66 8.60 -13.76
C GLY A 626 -44.29 9.09 -13.29
N THR A 627 -44.22 10.22 -12.58
CA THR A 627 -42.97 10.77 -12.03
C THR A 627 -42.34 9.84 -10.98
N ILE A 628 -43.18 9.23 -10.14
CA ILE A 628 -42.73 8.28 -9.11
C ILE A 628 -42.24 6.99 -9.75
N LEU A 629 -42.97 6.47 -10.73
CA LEU A 629 -42.56 5.28 -11.50
C LEU A 629 -41.28 5.53 -12.29
N PHE A 630 -41.10 6.72 -12.84
CA PHE A 630 -39.83 7.12 -13.46
C PHE A 630 -38.69 7.14 -12.45
N SER A 631 -38.94 7.62 -11.22
CA SER A 631 -37.94 7.59 -10.14
C SER A 631 -37.52 6.16 -9.76
N LEU A 632 -38.47 5.22 -9.71
CA LEU A 632 -38.18 3.78 -9.51
C LEU A 632 -37.34 3.22 -10.67
N PHE A 633 -37.68 3.59 -11.91
CA PHE A 633 -36.93 3.19 -13.09
C PHE A 633 -35.50 3.74 -13.08
N VAL A 634 -35.28 4.99 -12.65
CA VAL A 634 -33.94 5.58 -12.49
C VAL A 634 -33.09 4.72 -11.55
N ILE A 635 -33.62 4.27 -10.41
CA ILE A 635 -32.88 3.37 -9.50
C ILE A 635 -32.49 2.06 -10.20
N CYS A 636 -33.40 1.45 -10.98
CA CYS A 636 -33.08 0.27 -11.79
C CYS A 636 -31.95 0.55 -12.80
N VAL A 637 -31.92 1.73 -13.42
CA VAL A 637 -30.85 2.14 -14.35
C VAL A 637 -29.51 2.22 -13.65
N TYR A 638 -29.43 2.75 -12.42
CA TYR A 638 -28.18 2.77 -11.65
C TYR A 638 -27.70 1.36 -11.28
N PHE A 639 -28.60 0.49 -10.80
CA PHE A 639 -28.23 -0.89 -10.49
C PHE A 639 -27.78 -1.67 -11.75
N TYR A 640 -28.41 -1.41 -12.90
CA TYR A 640 -27.96 -1.94 -14.18
C TYR A 640 -26.58 -1.38 -14.58
N TYR A 641 -26.38 -0.06 -14.46
CA TYR A 641 -25.12 0.61 -14.77
C TYR A 641 -23.96 0.04 -13.97
N TRP A 642 -24.15 -0.19 -12.67
CA TRP A 642 -23.11 -0.80 -11.85
C TRP A 642 -22.90 -2.28 -12.19
N GLY A 643 -23.91 -2.97 -12.72
CA GLY A 643 -23.82 -4.38 -13.11
C GLY A 643 -24.30 -5.34 -12.02
N PHE A 644 -25.28 -4.93 -11.22
CA PHE A 644 -25.90 -5.81 -10.20
C PHE A 644 -26.79 -6.91 -10.80
N PHE A 645 -27.09 -6.84 -12.10
CA PHE A 645 -27.98 -7.77 -12.81
C PHE A 645 -27.21 -8.76 -13.71
N ALA A 646 -25.88 -8.76 -13.65
CA ALA A 646 -24.99 -9.54 -14.51
C ALA A 646 -24.52 -10.85 -13.87
#